data_AF-A0A936J1G7-F1
#
_entry.id   AF-A0A936J1G7-F1
#
_cell.length_a   1.000
_cell.length_b   1.000
_cell.length_c   1.000
_cell.angle_alpha   90.00
_cell.angle_beta   90.00
_cell.angle_gamma   90.00
#
_symmetry.space_group_name_H-M   'P 1'
#
loop_
_entity.id
_entity.type
_entity.pdbx_description
1 polymer ?
#
loop_
_entity_poly.entity_id
_entity_poly.type
_entity_poly.pdbx_seq_one_letter_code
_entity_poly.pdbx_strand_id
1 'polypeptide(L)'
;MLVSTVGAVILLAAFFTVAFLLITDLTFLGFWGHFDVARQNFKIHFDEWNAKRLKAKAERRDIAKERLEKRRESRSGKVTIDAPTITIGDARKTKAVEKTTTGTGSFDPFSTNEANITAEDENDVPPTVKVPEIAENELAAVAAAGRSSETAKGQSLDIPITPPKTTGDLGADNNDTPEFNEEPGEIEIGSSANAFERYVLPSSQLLTPAPPHIEHKRKELIKIADSLIEKTREFNVSGRVENINPGPVVTTYEFKPDPGVKYSRVTGLVDDLCLALQAESIRIDRIPGKAFVGIEVPNQRRETIYLRDVIESKKFRDSASLLTIALGKTIDGHNYVADLAKMPHLLIAGATGAGKSVGVNSLIVSILYKAKPDEVKFIMVDPKRLELGVYADIPHLATPIITDPKRAAISLKWAVTEMERRYKDLAGYGVRNIDGYNLEARRRNSLEQWDDNGDPHRILPYVVIIIDELADLMMVSGKEVEDSITRLAQMARAVGIHLVLATQRPSVDVITGLIKANFPARISFRVSSKVDSRTIIDANGAEGLLGRGDMLFLPPASSQVLRVHGAFVDEKEIGKIVEHIKRQGRPDYDTTITKSEDELDESDDLPGRRDPLFFDALKCVVNAKRGSTSLLQRHLRIGYGRAAAILDAMVREGYIGDMDGSTRARPVLQKAYDDLQDLSEMEK
;
A
#
# COMPACT_ATOMS: atom_id res chain seq x y z
N MET A 1 29.69 -5.85 -42.81
CA MET A 1 28.87 -6.77 -41.99
C MET A 1 27.38 -6.39 -41.95
N LEU A 2 26.97 -5.14 -41.69
CA LEU A 2 25.53 -4.81 -41.59
C LEU A 2 24.68 -5.15 -42.83
N VAL A 3 25.21 -5.03 -44.05
CA VAL A 3 24.44 -5.27 -45.29
C VAL A 3 24.07 -6.76 -45.46
N SER A 4 24.93 -7.68 -45.03
CA SER A 4 24.69 -9.12 -45.19
C SER A 4 23.65 -9.68 -44.22
N THR A 5 23.53 -9.13 -43.01
CA THR A 5 22.51 -9.57 -42.04
C THR A 5 21.11 -9.13 -42.45
N VAL A 6 20.95 -7.90 -42.95
CA VAL A 6 19.65 -7.41 -43.46
C VAL A 6 19.20 -8.23 -44.68
N GLY A 7 20.11 -8.50 -45.63
CA GLY A 7 19.81 -9.34 -46.79
C GLY A 7 19.38 -10.77 -46.40
N ALA A 8 20.03 -11.38 -45.41
CA ALA A 8 19.67 -12.70 -44.91
C ALA A 8 18.27 -12.75 -44.28
N VAL A 9 17.90 -11.74 -43.49
CA VAL A 9 16.56 -11.65 -42.86
C VAL A 9 15.45 -11.50 -43.92
N ILE A 10 15.67 -10.70 -44.96
CA ILE A 10 14.71 -10.52 -46.06
C ILE A 10 14.53 -11.83 -46.84
N LEU A 11 15.62 -12.54 -47.16
CA LEU A 11 15.56 -13.85 -47.82
C LEU A 11 14.82 -14.90 -46.98
N LEU A 12 15.08 -14.95 -45.67
CA LEU A 12 14.47 -15.92 -44.77
C LEU A 12 12.96 -15.65 -44.62
N ALA A 13 12.55 -14.38 -44.53
CA ALA A 13 11.13 -13.99 -44.54
C ALA A 13 10.45 -14.37 -45.87
N ALA A 14 11.10 -14.14 -47.01
CA ALA A 14 10.58 -14.52 -48.33
C ALA A 14 10.37 -16.04 -48.45
N PHE A 15 11.35 -16.85 -48.03
CA PHE A 15 11.22 -18.31 -47.98
C PHE A 15 10.09 -18.76 -47.05
N PHE A 16 9.92 -18.12 -45.89
CA PHE A 16 8.84 -18.48 -44.96
C PHE A 16 7.45 -18.17 -45.53
N THR A 17 7.29 -17.04 -46.23
CA THR A 17 6.01 -16.71 -46.91
C THR A 17 5.72 -17.63 -48.10
N VAL A 18 6.72 -18.02 -48.89
CA VAL A 18 6.53 -18.98 -49.98
C VAL A 18 6.21 -20.38 -49.45
N ALA A 19 6.86 -20.82 -48.37
CA ALA A 19 6.54 -22.09 -47.71
C ALA A 19 5.10 -22.08 -47.15
N PHE A 20 4.66 -20.99 -46.52
CA PHE A 20 3.29 -20.85 -46.00
C PHE A 20 2.23 -20.92 -47.12
N LEU A 21 2.49 -20.27 -48.26
CA LEU A 21 1.63 -20.32 -49.46
C LEU A 21 1.67 -21.65 -50.22
N LEU A 22 2.62 -22.55 -49.92
CA LEU A 22 2.68 -23.91 -50.44
C LEU A 22 2.11 -24.97 -49.47
N ILE A 23 2.00 -24.62 -48.18
CA ILE A 23 1.38 -25.46 -47.13
C ILE A 23 -0.13 -25.18 -47.01
N THR A 24 -0.58 -24.00 -47.42
CA THR A 24 -2.00 -23.63 -47.48
C THR A 24 -2.42 -23.33 -48.91
N ASP A 25 -3.35 -24.12 -49.45
CA ASP A 25 -3.96 -23.93 -50.79
C ASP A 25 -4.90 -22.70 -50.86
N LEU A 26 -4.55 -21.61 -50.17
CA LEU A 26 -5.27 -20.34 -50.20
C LEU A 26 -4.79 -19.50 -51.38
N THR A 27 -5.52 -19.61 -52.50
CA THR A 27 -5.34 -18.68 -53.63
C THR A 27 -5.61 -17.24 -53.18
N PHE A 28 -4.65 -16.34 -53.46
CA PHE A 28 -4.59 -14.98 -52.90
C PHE A 28 -5.84 -14.12 -53.20
N LEU A 29 -6.56 -14.41 -54.29
CA LEU A 29 -7.83 -13.77 -54.65
C LEU A 29 -8.97 -14.09 -53.69
N GLY A 30 -9.06 -15.32 -53.18
CA GLY A 30 -10.14 -15.74 -52.26
C GLY A 30 -10.05 -15.03 -50.91
N PHE A 31 -8.83 -14.82 -50.41
CA PHE A 31 -8.59 -14.11 -49.15
C PHE A 31 -9.09 -12.66 -49.20
N TRP A 32 -8.79 -11.92 -50.28
CA TRP A 32 -9.26 -10.54 -50.46
C TRP A 32 -10.78 -10.45 -50.59
N GLY A 33 -11.42 -11.35 -51.36
CA GLY A 33 -12.88 -11.36 -51.51
C GLY A 33 -13.62 -11.53 -50.18
N HIS A 34 -13.16 -12.44 -49.32
CA HIS A 34 -13.72 -12.59 -47.97
C HIS A 34 -13.38 -11.41 -47.05
N PHE A 35 -12.20 -10.82 -47.17
CA PHE A 35 -11.78 -9.69 -46.34
C PHE A 35 -12.60 -8.42 -46.62
N ASP A 36 -12.88 -8.09 -47.87
CA ASP A 36 -13.69 -6.91 -48.20
C ASP A 36 -15.17 -7.07 -47.83
N VAL A 37 -15.76 -8.26 -47.97
CA VAL A 37 -17.13 -8.53 -47.48
C VAL A 37 -17.19 -8.44 -45.95
N ALA A 38 -16.22 -9.02 -45.24
CA ALA A 38 -16.13 -8.88 -43.79
C ALA A 38 -15.95 -7.41 -43.36
N ARG A 39 -15.15 -6.63 -44.11
CA ARG A 39 -14.92 -5.20 -43.87
C ARG A 39 -16.18 -4.35 -44.12
N GLN A 40 -16.97 -4.66 -45.15
CA GLN A 40 -18.25 -3.98 -45.39
C GLN A 40 -19.26 -4.28 -44.29
N ASN A 41 -19.44 -5.55 -43.91
CA ASN A 41 -20.36 -5.93 -42.83
C ASN A 41 -19.94 -5.34 -41.47
N PHE A 42 -18.63 -5.35 -41.16
CA PHE A 42 -18.10 -4.70 -39.97
C PHE A 42 -18.33 -3.19 -39.98
N LYS A 43 -18.14 -2.52 -41.13
CA LYS A 43 -18.42 -1.08 -41.25
C LYS A 43 -19.90 -0.78 -41.04
N ILE A 44 -20.81 -1.54 -41.65
CA ILE A 44 -22.26 -1.34 -41.50
C ILE A 44 -22.66 -1.45 -40.01
N HIS A 45 -22.25 -2.52 -39.31
CA HIS A 45 -22.55 -2.65 -37.88
C HIS A 45 -21.84 -1.61 -37.00
N PHE A 46 -20.64 -1.14 -37.37
CA PHE A 46 -19.95 -0.07 -36.65
C PHE A 46 -20.67 1.28 -36.82
N ASP A 47 -21.15 1.59 -38.02
CA ASP A 47 -21.91 2.81 -38.31
C ASP A 47 -23.31 2.75 -37.66
N GLU A 48 -23.99 1.60 -37.66
CA GLU A 48 -25.23 1.36 -36.89
C GLU A 48 -25.02 1.50 -35.37
N TRP A 49 -23.92 0.96 -34.83
CA TRP A 49 -23.59 1.03 -33.41
C TRP A 49 -23.27 2.47 -32.99
N ASN A 50 -22.53 3.22 -33.82
CA ASN A 50 -22.29 4.65 -33.61
C ASN A 50 -23.60 5.45 -33.68
N ALA A 51 -24.49 5.16 -34.64
CA ALA A 51 -25.80 5.81 -34.73
C ALA A 51 -26.67 5.55 -33.49
N LYS A 52 -26.74 4.29 -33.03
CA LYS A 52 -27.44 3.92 -31.78
C LYS A 52 -26.83 4.60 -30.55
N ARG A 53 -25.49 4.67 -30.44
CA ARG A 53 -24.81 5.41 -29.36
C ARG A 53 -25.07 6.92 -29.40
N LEU A 54 -25.06 7.54 -30.58
CA LEU A 54 -25.36 8.96 -30.76
C LEU A 54 -26.80 9.28 -30.36
N LYS A 55 -27.76 8.44 -30.74
CA LYS A 55 -29.18 8.61 -30.37
C LYS A 55 -29.40 8.45 -28.87
N ALA A 56 -28.88 7.38 -28.26
CA ALA A 56 -28.95 7.17 -26.81
C ALA A 56 -28.23 8.28 -26.02
N LYS A 57 -27.14 8.85 -26.55
CA LYS A 57 -26.44 10.00 -25.93
C LYS A 57 -27.21 11.31 -26.06
N ALA A 58 -28.02 11.50 -27.11
CA ALA A 58 -28.94 12.62 -27.21
C ALA A 58 -30.07 12.48 -26.18
N GLU A 59 -30.76 11.34 -26.17
CA GLU A 59 -31.85 11.01 -25.24
C GLU A 59 -31.40 11.17 -23.76
N ARG A 60 -30.24 10.60 -23.38
CA ARG A 60 -29.66 10.80 -22.03
C ARG A 60 -29.35 12.25 -21.70
N ARG A 61 -28.80 13.02 -22.65
CA ARG A 61 -28.47 14.44 -22.43
C ARG A 61 -29.72 15.29 -22.21
N ASP A 62 -30.80 14.99 -22.92
CA ASP A 62 -32.03 15.77 -22.81
C ASP A 62 -32.84 15.37 -21.56
N ILE A 63 -32.80 14.10 -21.13
CA ILE A 63 -33.22 13.67 -19.77
C ILE A 63 -32.39 14.36 -18.67
N ALA A 64 -31.07 14.50 -18.86
CA ALA A 64 -30.20 15.18 -17.89
C ALA A 64 -30.52 16.68 -17.77
N LYS A 65 -30.86 17.36 -18.87
CA LYS A 65 -31.38 18.74 -18.82
C LYS A 65 -32.69 18.83 -18.03
N GLU A 66 -33.65 17.95 -18.32
CA GLU A 66 -34.95 17.95 -17.64
C GLU A 66 -34.80 17.76 -16.11
N ARG A 67 -33.88 16.88 -15.69
CA ARG A 67 -33.49 16.72 -14.27
C ARG A 67 -32.83 17.97 -13.69
N LEU A 68 -32.03 18.69 -14.48
CA LEU A 68 -31.33 19.91 -14.05
C LEU A 68 -32.29 21.12 -13.99
N GLU A 69 -33.30 21.17 -14.85
CA GLU A 69 -34.41 22.14 -14.79
C GLU A 69 -35.30 21.87 -13.57
N LYS A 70 -35.69 20.62 -13.31
CA LYS A 70 -36.40 20.23 -12.06
C LYS A 70 -35.58 20.54 -10.79
N ARG A 71 -34.24 20.44 -10.84
CA ARG A 71 -33.31 20.90 -9.78
C ARG A 71 -33.18 22.44 -9.68
N ARG A 72 -33.54 23.20 -10.72
CA ARG A 72 -33.67 24.68 -10.67
C ARG A 72 -35.02 25.11 -10.11
N GLU A 73 -36.11 24.48 -10.56
CA GLU A 73 -37.48 24.77 -10.11
C GLU A 73 -37.64 24.53 -8.60
N SER A 74 -37.19 23.37 -8.11
CA SER A 74 -37.18 23.06 -6.66
C SER A 74 -36.33 24.05 -5.83
N ARG A 75 -35.30 24.65 -6.44
CA ARG A 75 -34.45 25.68 -5.81
C ARG A 75 -35.05 27.08 -5.87
N SER A 76 -36.04 27.32 -6.75
CA SER A 76 -36.82 28.55 -6.84
C SER A 76 -38.01 28.60 -5.86
N GLY A 77 -38.31 27.50 -5.17
CA GLY A 77 -39.54 27.31 -4.39
C GLY A 77 -39.45 27.61 -2.88
N LYS A 78 -38.36 28.16 -2.35
CA LYS A 78 -38.21 28.40 -0.90
C LYS A 78 -37.63 29.77 -0.52
N VAL A 79 -38.50 30.58 0.10
CA VAL A 79 -38.27 31.64 1.08
C VAL A 79 -37.42 32.85 0.65
N THR A 80 -38.10 33.97 0.48
CA THR A 80 -37.54 35.33 0.55
C THR A 80 -37.20 35.73 1.99
N ILE A 81 -36.02 36.29 2.22
CA ILE A 81 -35.70 37.15 3.36
C ILE A 81 -34.90 38.35 2.82
N ASP A 82 -35.24 39.57 3.24
CA ASP A 82 -34.74 40.80 2.63
C ASP A 82 -33.26 41.09 2.92
N ALA A 83 -32.58 41.68 1.94
CA ALA A 83 -31.22 42.21 2.09
C ALA A 83 -31.26 43.74 2.25
N PRO A 84 -30.77 44.32 3.37
CA PRO A 84 -30.77 45.76 3.57
C PRO A 84 -29.73 46.44 2.67
N THR A 85 -30.18 47.36 1.82
CA THR A 85 -29.31 48.15 0.92
C THR A 85 -29.22 49.60 1.39
N ILE A 86 -28.00 50.05 1.72
CA ILE A 86 -27.68 51.48 1.91
C ILE A 86 -26.39 51.83 1.13
N THR A 87 -26.65 52.32 -0.08
CA THR A 87 -25.95 53.36 -0.88
C THR A 87 -24.60 53.96 -0.41
N ILE A 88 -23.74 54.22 -1.40
CA ILE A 88 -22.52 55.05 -1.34
C ILE A 88 -22.83 56.51 -1.76
N GLY A 89 -22.20 57.52 -1.15
CA GLY A 89 -22.33 58.94 -1.60
C GLY A 89 -21.34 59.95 -0.97
N ASP A 90 -20.56 60.62 -1.83
CA ASP A 90 -19.98 61.97 -1.76
C ASP A 90 -19.21 62.54 -0.54
N ALA A 91 -17.88 62.41 -0.63
CA ALA A 91 -16.86 63.50 -0.69
C ALA A 91 -16.91 64.78 0.20
N ARG A 92 -15.76 65.12 0.85
CA ARG A 92 -14.97 66.37 0.58
C ARG A 92 -13.67 66.58 1.44
N LYS A 93 -12.57 66.91 0.73
CA LYS A 93 -11.49 67.91 1.01
C LYS A 93 -10.57 67.87 2.26
N THR A 94 -9.24 67.86 1.97
CA THR A 94 -8.10 68.62 2.61
C THR A 94 -7.71 68.30 4.08
N LYS A 95 -6.47 68.48 4.58
CA LYS A 95 -5.14 69.01 4.10
C LYS A 95 -4.04 68.26 4.94
N ALA A 96 -2.94 67.74 4.38
CA ALA A 96 -1.61 68.37 4.15
C ALA A 96 -0.73 68.68 5.40
N VAL A 97 0.50 68.12 5.39
CA VAL A 97 1.79 68.37 6.12
C VAL A 97 2.40 66.97 6.38
N GLU A 98 3.38 66.42 5.64
CA GLU A 98 4.70 66.88 5.16
C GLU A 98 5.85 66.72 6.18
N LYS A 99 6.72 65.69 5.98
CA LYS A 99 8.18 65.87 5.76
C LYS A 99 8.94 64.59 5.36
N THR A 100 9.66 64.67 4.24
CA THR A 100 11.06 64.22 3.94
C THR A 100 11.71 63.05 4.72
N THR A 101 12.48 62.10 4.17
CA THR A 101 12.94 61.62 2.81
C THR A 101 13.72 60.28 3.06
N THR A 102 14.25 59.46 2.13
CA THR A 102 14.50 59.49 0.66
C THR A 102 14.10 58.10 0.06
N GLY A 103 14.68 57.37 -0.92
CA GLY A 103 15.83 57.47 -1.87
C GLY A 103 16.91 56.38 -1.66
N THR A 104 16.81 55.16 -2.22
CA THR A 104 17.31 54.69 -3.56
C THR A 104 18.84 54.76 -3.77
N GLY A 105 19.58 53.73 -4.23
CA GLY A 105 19.23 52.35 -4.67
C GLY A 105 20.43 51.59 -5.29
N SER A 106 20.14 50.51 -6.06
CA SER A 106 20.99 49.76 -7.03
C SER A 106 22.29 48.99 -6.62
N PHE A 107 22.20 47.64 -6.65
CA PHE A 107 23.00 46.65 -7.42
C PHE A 107 24.56 46.58 -7.41
N ASP A 108 25.07 45.35 -7.14
CA ASP A 108 26.19 44.63 -7.81
C ASP A 108 27.68 45.02 -7.61
N PRO A 109 28.68 44.12 -7.89
CA PRO A 109 28.90 42.80 -7.27
C PRO A 109 30.42 42.47 -6.97
N PHE A 110 30.78 41.19 -6.85
CA PHE A 110 32.14 40.56 -6.83
C PHE A 110 33.00 40.45 -5.52
N SER A 111 33.11 39.18 -5.07
CA SER A 111 34.34 38.39 -4.79
C SER A 111 35.35 38.68 -3.66
N THR A 112 36.06 37.59 -3.29
CA THR A 112 37.44 37.51 -2.72
C THR A 112 37.71 38.10 -1.33
N ASN A 113 38.61 37.56 -0.49
CA ASN A 113 39.19 36.20 -0.36
C ASN A 113 39.86 36.11 1.03
N GLU A 114 40.05 34.89 1.57
CA GLU A 114 41.04 34.59 2.64
C GLU A 114 40.84 35.38 3.97
N ALA A 115 41.57 35.21 5.09
CA ALA A 115 42.53 34.19 5.54
C ALA A 115 42.25 33.94 7.04
N ASN A 116 42.17 32.70 7.56
CA ASN A 116 43.28 31.86 8.04
C ASN A 116 43.71 32.17 9.51
N ILE A 117 44.70 31.44 10.07
CA ILE A 117 45.17 31.40 11.48
C ILE A 117 44.26 30.49 12.34
N THR A 118 44.55 29.20 12.59
CA THR A 118 45.65 28.53 13.38
C THR A 118 45.53 28.76 14.91
N ALA A 119 45.87 27.81 15.81
CA ALA A 119 46.65 26.56 15.66
C ALA A 119 46.32 25.47 16.74
N GLU A 120 46.90 24.26 16.56
CA GLU A 120 47.55 23.33 17.54
C GLU A 120 46.89 22.95 18.91
N ASP A 121 47.08 21.73 19.47
CA ASP A 121 46.56 20.39 19.05
C ASP A 121 46.04 19.58 20.29
N GLU A 122 46.63 18.57 20.97
CA GLU A 122 47.78 17.65 20.74
C GLU A 122 47.61 16.27 21.48
N ASN A 123 48.02 15.18 20.83
CA ASN A 123 48.60 13.89 21.31
C ASN A 123 48.04 12.96 22.43
N ASP A 124 48.56 11.72 22.37
CA ASP A 124 48.71 10.59 23.32
C ASP A 124 47.60 9.58 23.75
N VAL A 125 48.04 8.35 24.12
CA VAL A 125 47.33 7.05 23.99
C VAL A 125 47.93 5.92 24.92
N PRO A 126 47.63 4.60 24.73
CA PRO A 126 46.46 3.81 25.16
C PRO A 126 46.54 3.42 26.66
N PRO A 127 47.06 2.25 27.17
CA PRO A 127 47.09 0.81 26.77
C PRO A 127 45.95 -0.02 27.47
N THR A 128 45.83 -1.35 27.64
CA THR A 128 46.55 -2.61 27.27
C THR A 128 45.63 -3.86 27.46
N VAL A 129 45.68 -4.87 26.55
CA VAL A 129 45.88 -6.35 26.77
C VAL A 129 44.95 -7.15 27.77
N LYS A 130 44.52 -8.42 27.58
CA LYS A 130 45.10 -9.66 26.96
C LYS A 130 44.04 -10.67 26.43
N VAL A 131 44.49 -11.60 25.58
CA VAL A 131 43.84 -12.90 25.17
C VAL A 131 44.35 -14.05 26.10
N PRO A 132 44.02 -15.36 26.01
CA PRO A 132 43.71 -16.24 24.84
C PRO A 132 42.33 -16.96 25.00
N GLU A 133 41.96 -18.14 24.46
CA GLU A 133 42.65 -19.24 23.74
C GLU A 133 41.72 -19.96 22.72
N ILE A 134 41.58 -21.30 22.80
CA ILE A 134 41.19 -22.26 21.72
C ILE A 134 40.40 -23.47 22.29
N ALA A 135 39.40 -23.98 21.56
CA ALA A 135 39.15 -25.42 21.32
C ALA A 135 37.94 -25.67 20.39
N GLU A 136 38.05 -26.65 19.46
CA GLU A 136 37.02 -27.02 18.48
C GLU A 136 36.45 -28.44 18.77
N ASN A 137 35.16 -28.70 18.47
CA ASN A 137 34.76 -29.61 17.37
C ASN A 137 33.25 -29.92 17.24
N GLU A 138 32.96 -30.48 16.06
CA GLU A 138 31.77 -31.12 15.47
C GLU A 138 30.74 -31.78 16.45
N LEU A 139 29.40 -31.73 16.28
CA LEU A 139 28.46 -31.79 15.13
C LEU A 139 27.97 -33.24 14.81
N ALA A 140 26.71 -33.37 14.35
CA ALA A 140 25.95 -34.60 13.99
C ALA A 140 25.41 -35.47 15.17
N ALA A 141 24.28 -36.21 15.07
CA ALA A 141 23.12 -36.18 14.14
C ALA A 141 21.96 -37.10 14.65
N VAL A 142 20.86 -37.18 13.87
CA VAL A 142 19.75 -38.20 13.92
C VAL A 142 18.78 -38.08 15.12
N ALA A 143 17.43 -37.98 15.05
CA ALA A 143 16.37 -38.02 14.03
C ALA A 143 15.50 -39.31 13.89
N ALA A 144 14.19 -39.15 14.19
CA ALA A 144 13.01 -39.89 13.72
C ALA A 144 12.51 -41.20 14.41
N ALA A 145 11.20 -41.48 14.20
CA ALA A 145 10.33 -42.56 14.71
C ALA A 145 10.03 -42.55 16.23
N GLY A 146 8.84 -42.95 16.75
CA GLY A 146 7.58 -43.44 16.15
C GLY A 146 6.37 -43.25 17.13
N ARG A 147 5.13 -43.63 16.77
CA ARG A 147 3.89 -43.25 17.50
C ARG A 147 3.23 -44.37 18.32
N SER A 148 2.54 -43.99 19.42
CA SER A 148 1.34 -44.62 20.07
C SER A 148 1.47 -46.04 20.68
N SER A 149 0.73 -46.44 21.74
CA SER A 149 -0.40 -45.85 22.50
C SER A 149 -0.57 -46.44 23.92
N GLU A 150 -1.05 -45.63 24.88
CA GLU A 150 -1.82 -45.98 26.11
C GLU A 150 -1.16 -46.88 27.22
N THR A 151 -1.55 -46.85 28.52
CA THR A 151 -2.65 -46.16 29.25
C THR A 151 -2.30 -45.76 30.71
N ALA A 152 -2.97 -44.69 31.21
CA ALA A 152 -3.45 -44.43 32.59
C ALA A 152 -2.51 -44.35 33.84
N LYS A 153 -2.45 -43.16 34.50
CA LYS A 153 -3.24 -42.86 35.73
C LYS A 153 -3.02 -41.44 36.33
N GLY A 154 -4.07 -40.90 36.96
CA GLY A 154 -4.07 -39.70 37.83
C GLY A 154 -4.27 -38.36 37.12
N GLN A 155 -4.81 -37.30 37.74
CA GLN A 155 -5.60 -37.20 38.99
C GLN A 155 -6.31 -35.81 39.00
N SER A 156 -7.53 -35.68 39.53
CA SER A 156 -8.27 -34.41 39.59
C SER A 156 -9.03 -34.22 40.91
N LEU A 157 -9.26 -32.97 41.30
CA LEU A 157 -9.99 -32.57 42.51
C LEU A 157 -10.95 -31.41 42.20
N ASP A 158 -12.21 -31.57 42.58
CA ASP A 158 -13.26 -30.56 42.40
C ASP A 158 -13.37 -29.61 43.62
N ILE A 159 -13.76 -28.36 43.38
CA ILE A 159 -14.23 -27.42 44.41
C ILE A 159 -15.51 -26.75 43.88
N PRO A 160 -16.64 -26.77 44.63
CA PRO A 160 -17.93 -26.28 44.13
C PRO A 160 -18.08 -24.76 44.24
N ILE A 161 -18.86 -24.18 43.32
CA ILE A 161 -19.24 -22.77 43.30
C ILE A 161 -20.63 -22.58 43.93
N THR A 162 -20.79 -21.58 44.79
CA THR A 162 -22.10 -21.09 45.28
C THR A 162 -22.19 -19.56 45.14
N PRO A 163 -23.37 -19.00 44.75
CA PRO A 163 -23.51 -17.57 44.48
C PRO A 163 -23.91 -16.75 45.72
N PRO A 164 -23.40 -15.50 45.88
CA PRO A 164 -23.88 -14.57 46.89
C PRO A 164 -25.22 -13.89 46.49
N LYS A 165 -25.92 -13.33 47.48
CA LYS A 165 -27.21 -12.63 47.33
C LYS A 165 -27.07 -11.11 47.43
N THR A 166 -28.10 -10.40 46.98
CA THR A 166 -28.26 -8.93 47.01
C THR A 166 -28.84 -8.38 48.34
N THR A 167 -28.83 -7.04 48.44
CA THR A 167 -29.61 -6.11 49.31
C THR A 167 -29.00 -5.60 50.62
N GLY A 168 -29.13 -4.27 50.82
CA GLY A 168 -28.93 -3.55 52.10
C GLY A 168 -27.50 -3.05 52.39
N ASP A 169 -27.22 -1.82 52.83
CA ASP A 169 -27.65 -0.42 52.54
C ASP A 169 -26.95 0.50 53.60
N LEU A 170 -26.98 1.83 53.43
CA LEU A 170 -26.51 2.90 54.33
C LEU A 170 -24.99 3.17 54.40
N GLY A 171 -24.62 4.43 54.13
CA GLY A 171 -23.26 4.98 54.34
C GLY A 171 -22.89 6.04 53.31
N ALA A 172 -23.39 7.27 53.45
CA ALA A 172 -23.14 8.36 52.52
C ALA A 172 -21.96 9.25 52.95
N ASP A 173 -21.22 9.78 51.98
CA ASP A 173 -20.54 11.08 52.09
C ASP A 173 -20.34 11.68 50.68
N ASN A 174 -20.37 13.01 50.57
CA ASN A 174 -20.39 13.72 49.28
C ASN A 174 -19.01 14.23 48.84
N ASN A 175 -18.76 14.31 47.53
CA ASN A 175 -17.95 15.37 46.93
C ASN A 175 -18.23 15.50 45.42
N ASP A 176 -18.28 16.74 44.93
CA ASP A 176 -18.78 17.07 43.60
C ASP A 176 -17.75 16.86 42.48
N THR A 177 -18.20 16.31 41.34
CA THR A 177 -17.58 16.55 40.02
C THR A 177 -18.69 16.73 38.97
N PRO A 178 -18.60 17.74 38.07
CA PRO A 178 -19.68 18.05 37.13
C PRO A 178 -19.64 17.14 35.89
N GLU A 179 -20.78 16.56 35.53
CA GLU A 179 -20.95 15.85 34.26
C GLU A 179 -21.08 16.82 33.08
N PHE A 180 -20.27 16.62 32.04
CA PHE A 180 -20.48 17.23 30.73
C PHE A 180 -21.23 16.24 29.82
N ASN A 181 -22.55 16.40 29.72
CA ASN A 181 -23.36 15.72 28.71
C ASN A 181 -23.37 16.55 27.42
N GLU A 182 -22.58 16.14 26.43
CA GLU A 182 -22.79 16.50 25.02
C GLU A 182 -23.11 15.23 24.24
N GLU A 183 -24.34 15.14 23.73
CA GLU A 183 -24.73 14.07 22.81
C GLU A 183 -24.03 14.28 21.45
N PRO A 184 -23.36 13.26 20.87
CA PRO A 184 -22.72 13.39 19.57
C PRO A 184 -23.77 13.41 18.46
N GLY A 185 -24.22 14.61 18.10
CA GLY A 185 -25.25 14.82 17.08
C GLY A 185 -24.93 14.16 15.74
N GLU A 186 -25.96 13.58 15.11
CA GLU A 186 -25.83 12.86 13.85
C GLU A 186 -25.36 13.78 12.70
N ILE A 187 -24.24 13.44 12.08
CA ILE A 187 -23.74 14.15 10.89
C ILE A 187 -24.32 13.45 9.65
N GLU A 188 -25.20 14.14 8.92
CA GLU A 188 -25.77 13.65 7.66
C GLU A 188 -24.65 13.28 6.66
N ILE A 189 -24.62 12.00 6.24
CA ILE A 189 -23.57 11.49 5.34
C ILE A 189 -23.89 11.87 3.90
N GLY A 190 -23.39 13.04 3.47
CA GLY A 190 -23.31 13.42 2.07
C GLY A 190 -22.32 12.55 1.27
N SER A 191 -22.54 12.44 -0.04
CA SER A 191 -21.78 11.57 -0.95
C SER A 191 -20.25 11.79 -0.91
N SER A 192 -19.50 10.69 -1.00
CA SER A 192 -18.09 10.52 -0.58
C SER A 192 -16.99 11.22 -1.41
N ALA A 193 -17.30 12.32 -2.12
CA ALA A 193 -16.31 13.08 -2.90
C ALA A 193 -15.46 14.04 -2.06
N ASN A 194 -16.04 14.69 -1.03
CA ASN A 194 -15.42 15.81 -0.30
C ASN A 194 -15.15 15.53 1.20
N ALA A 195 -15.38 14.30 1.68
CA ALA A 195 -15.35 13.97 3.11
C ALA A 195 -14.03 14.34 3.84
N PHE A 196 -12.90 14.39 3.11
CA PHE A 196 -11.57 14.65 3.65
C PHE A 196 -10.95 15.98 3.17
N GLU A 197 -11.74 16.94 2.69
CA GLU A 197 -11.22 18.29 2.35
C GLU A 197 -10.48 18.94 3.52
N ARG A 198 -11.06 18.86 4.73
CA ARG A 198 -10.50 19.41 5.99
C ARG A 198 -9.43 18.53 6.64
N TYR A 199 -9.04 17.40 6.04
CA TYR A 199 -8.06 16.48 6.62
C TYR A 199 -6.66 17.12 6.73
N VAL A 200 -6.06 17.01 7.90
CA VAL A 200 -4.74 17.53 8.30
C VAL A 200 -3.78 16.38 8.55
N LEU A 201 -2.71 16.32 7.75
CA LEU A 201 -1.62 15.35 7.90
C LEU A 201 -0.99 15.39 9.30
N PRO A 202 -0.45 14.27 9.81
CA PRO A 202 0.26 14.22 11.08
C PRO A 202 1.42 15.24 11.17
N SER A 203 1.59 15.87 12.33
CA SER A 203 2.74 16.73 12.63
C SER A 203 3.94 15.90 13.04
N SER A 204 5.15 16.22 12.55
CA SER A 204 6.40 15.52 12.93
C SER A 204 6.70 15.60 14.43
N GLN A 205 6.05 16.51 15.16
CA GLN A 205 6.11 16.62 16.61
C GLN A 205 5.50 15.41 17.34
N LEU A 206 4.68 14.58 16.68
CA LEU A 206 4.18 13.31 17.23
C LEU A 206 5.30 12.25 17.34
N LEU A 207 6.37 12.40 16.57
CA LEU A 207 7.57 11.56 16.57
C LEU A 207 8.67 12.15 17.47
N THR A 208 9.50 11.26 18.01
CA THR A 208 10.65 11.54 18.86
C THR A 208 11.77 12.18 18.05
N PRO A 209 12.36 13.30 18.49
CA PRO A 209 13.54 13.87 17.84
C PRO A 209 14.75 12.95 18.03
N ALA A 210 15.63 12.89 17.03
CA ALA A 210 16.90 12.20 17.17
C ALA A 210 17.77 12.88 18.27
N PRO A 211 18.52 12.10 19.08
CA PRO A 211 19.55 12.66 19.95
C PRO A 211 20.70 13.26 19.12
N PRO A 212 21.58 14.08 19.73
CA PRO A 212 22.79 14.56 19.07
C PRO A 212 23.66 13.40 18.53
N HIS A 213 24.29 13.64 17.37
CA HIS A 213 25.20 12.70 16.71
C HIS A 213 26.38 12.34 17.62
N ILE A 214 26.79 11.06 17.60
CA ILE A 214 27.86 10.51 18.42
C ILE A 214 29.19 10.70 17.68
N GLU A 215 30.00 11.66 18.12
CA GLU A 215 31.33 11.89 17.55
C GLU A 215 32.28 10.71 17.85
N HIS A 216 32.80 10.09 16.79
CA HIS A 216 33.74 8.98 16.87
C HIS A 216 35.19 9.48 17.05
N LYS A 217 35.88 9.04 18.11
CA LYS A 217 37.25 9.51 18.38
C LYS A 217 38.20 9.04 17.29
N ARG A 218 38.86 9.97 16.60
CA ARG A 218 39.86 9.70 15.55
C ARG A 218 40.96 8.72 15.99
N LYS A 219 41.45 8.83 17.24
CA LYS A 219 42.44 7.92 17.87
C LYS A 219 41.94 6.47 18.03
N GLU A 220 40.64 6.22 18.01
CA GLU A 220 40.05 4.88 18.11
C GLU A 220 39.84 4.27 16.73
N LEU A 221 39.38 5.08 15.76
CA LEU A 221 39.24 4.65 14.35
C LEU A 221 40.58 4.28 13.70
N ILE A 222 41.65 5.06 13.96
CA ILE A 222 42.98 4.77 13.40
C ILE A 222 43.51 3.42 13.89
N LYS A 223 43.37 3.09 15.19
CA LYS A 223 43.78 1.78 15.73
C LYS A 223 43.07 0.62 15.05
N ILE A 224 41.78 0.76 14.74
CA ILE A 224 41.01 -0.28 14.04
C ILE A 224 41.55 -0.46 12.60
N ALA A 225 41.93 0.63 11.93
CA ALA A 225 42.59 0.56 10.63
C ALA A 225 43.98 -0.11 10.71
N ASP A 226 44.79 0.21 11.73
CA ASP A 226 46.11 -0.38 11.94
C ASP A 226 46.00 -1.90 12.21
N SER A 227 45.10 -2.31 13.12
CA SER A 227 44.83 -3.73 13.40
C SER A 227 44.27 -4.46 12.17
N LEU A 228 43.43 -3.81 11.35
CA LEU A 228 42.95 -4.37 10.09
C LEU A 228 44.10 -4.60 9.09
N ILE A 229 45.05 -3.67 8.98
CA ILE A 229 46.24 -3.80 8.11
C ILE A 229 47.19 -4.88 8.62
N GLU A 230 47.39 -4.99 9.94
CA GLU A 230 48.17 -6.05 10.56
C GLU A 230 47.55 -7.44 10.30
N LYS A 231 46.24 -7.59 10.53
CA LYS A 231 45.54 -8.86 10.39
C LYS A 231 45.35 -9.30 8.94
N THR A 232 45.03 -8.39 8.02
CA THR A 232 45.04 -8.74 6.58
C THR A 232 46.43 -9.21 6.11
N ARG A 233 47.51 -8.63 6.63
CA ARG A 233 48.88 -9.08 6.35
C ARG A 233 49.18 -10.49 6.90
N GLU A 234 48.74 -10.83 8.11
CA GLU A 234 48.89 -12.17 8.68
C GLU A 234 48.30 -13.26 7.76
N PHE A 235 47.14 -13.00 7.16
CA PHE A 235 46.49 -13.91 6.19
C PHE A 235 47.00 -13.77 4.74
N ASN A 236 48.19 -13.22 4.52
CA ASN A 236 48.82 -13.06 3.20
C ASN A 236 47.97 -12.23 2.20
N VAL A 237 47.27 -11.22 2.72
CA VAL A 237 46.51 -10.20 1.96
C VAL A 237 47.13 -8.83 2.25
N SER A 238 48.16 -8.46 1.50
CA SER A 238 48.83 -7.18 1.67
C SER A 238 48.07 -6.03 0.99
N GLY A 239 48.20 -4.84 1.56
CA GLY A 239 47.49 -3.63 1.16
C GLY A 239 47.53 -2.58 2.27
N ARG A 240 46.69 -1.55 2.13
CA ARG A 240 46.57 -0.45 3.10
C ARG A 240 45.17 0.16 3.09
N VAL A 241 44.76 0.79 4.19
CA VAL A 241 43.56 1.65 4.23
C VAL A 241 43.94 3.03 3.70
N GLU A 242 43.24 3.55 2.69
CA GLU A 242 43.46 4.89 2.14
C GLU A 242 42.53 5.94 2.77
N ASN A 243 41.27 5.56 3.09
CA ASN A 243 40.28 6.43 3.73
C ASN A 243 39.53 5.71 4.86
N ILE A 244 39.03 6.46 5.84
CA ILE A 244 38.14 5.97 6.90
C ILE A 244 36.90 6.85 6.92
N ASN A 245 35.74 6.27 6.61
CA ASN A 245 34.46 6.96 6.54
C ASN A 245 33.57 6.52 7.72
N PRO A 246 33.53 7.26 8.84
CA PRO A 246 32.65 6.92 9.97
C PRO A 246 31.19 7.19 9.62
N GLY A 247 30.34 6.19 9.86
CA GLY A 247 28.89 6.27 9.72
C GLY A 247 28.16 6.16 11.07
N PRO A 248 26.82 6.15 11.09
CA PRO A 248 26.04 6.09 12.34
C PRO A 248 26.06 4.70 13.01
N VAL A 249 26.17 3.63 12.23
CA VAL A 249 26.08 2.22 12.71
C VAL A 249 27.34 1.41 12.39
N VAL A 250 27.96 1.68 11.25
CA VAL A 250 29.23 1.08 10.79
C VAL A 250 30.20 2.17 10.36
N THR A 251 31.49 1.88 10.41
CA THR A 251 32.55 2.68 9.79
C THR A 251 33.10 1.91 8.59
N THR A 252 33.23 2.57 7.43
CA THR A 252 33.79 1.97 6.22
C THR A 252 35.27 2.32 6.10
N TYR A 253 36.12 1.29 6.12
CA TYR A 253 37.56 1.40 5.86
C TYR A 253 37.80 1.09 4.39
N GLU A 254 38.31 2.07 3.62
CA GLU A 254 38.59 1.89 2.19
C GLU A 254 39.95 1.21 2.01
N PHE A 255 39.94 -0.12 2.01
CA PHE A 255 41.13 -0.95 1.85
C PHE A 255 41.51 -1.07 0.37
N LYS A 256 42.77 -0.80 0.08
CA LYS A 256 43.41 -0.96 -1.23
C LYS A 256 44.35 -2.17 -1.17
N PRO A 257 43.99 -3.29 -1.82
CA PRO A 257 44.88 -4.43 -1.96
C PRO A 257 46.09 -4.10 -2.83
N ASP A 258 47.23 -4.73 -2.57
CA ASP A 258 48.41 -4.59 -3.43
C ASP A 258 48.24 -5.30 -4.79
N PRO A 259 49.00 -4.91 -5.83
CA PRO A 259 48.96 -5.54 -7.15
C PRO A 259 49.15 -7.07 -7.08
N GLY A 260 48.20 -7.82 -7.64
CA GLY A 260 48.18 -9.28 -7.64
C GLY A 260 47.33 -9.92 -6.53
N VAL A 261 46.93 -9.17 -5.51
CA VAL A 261 45.98 -9.65 -4.49
C VAL A 261 44.59 -9.79 -5.11
N LYS A 262 44.05 -11.02 -5.14
CA LYS A 262 42.71 -11.30 -5.66
C LYS A 262 41.63 -10.81 -4.71
N TYR A 263 40.62 -10.11 -5.22
CA TYR A 263 39.41 -9.70 -4.48
C TYR A 263 38.82 -10.84 -3.64
N SER A 264 38.76 -12.05 -4.19
CA SER A 264 38.23 -13.24 -3.52
C SER A 264 38.99 -13.68 -2.27
N ARG A 265 40.26 -13.26 -2.09
CA ARG A 265 40.97 -13.43 -0.81
C ARG A 265 40.47 -12.43 0.21
N VAL A 266 40.37 -11.15 -0.16
CA VAL A 266 39.92 -10.06 0.74
C VAL A 266 38.50 -10.35 1.27
N THR A 267 37.58 -10.78 0.40
CA THR A 267 36.22 -11.20 0.81
C THR A 267 36.18 -12.57 1.51
N GLY A 268 37.29 -13.32 1.53
CA GLY A 268 37.41 -14.56 2.29
C GLY A 268 37.65 -14.30 3.78
N LEU A 269 38.38 -13.23 4.11
CA LEU A 269 38.77 -12.88 5.48
C LEU A 269 37.64 -12.31 6.36
N VAL A 270 36.36 -12.46 5.95
CA VAL A 270 35.22 -11.90 6.71
C VAL A 270 35.22 -12.47 8.14
N ASP A 271 35.24 -13.80 8.25
CA ASP A 271 35.09 -14.49 9.53
C ASP A 271 36.37 -14.31 10.39
N ASP A 272 37.55 -14.36 9.77
CA ASP A 272 38.85 -14.09 10.40
C ASP A 272 38.96 -12.66 10.98
N LEU A 273 38.52 -11.65 10.21
CA LEU A 273 38.54 -10.26 10.67
C LEU A 273 37.48 -9.97 11.72
N CYS A 274 36.34 -10.68 11.72
CA CYS A 274 35.36 -10.61 12.81
C CYS A 274 35.99 -11.06 14.13
N LEU A 275 36.65 -12.23 14.13
CA LEU A 275 37.36 -12.75 15.29
C LEU A 275 38.47 -11.80 15.75
N ALA A 276 39.32 -11.34 14.82
CA ALA A 276 40.49 -10.54 15.15
C ALA A 276 40.17 -9.10 15.62
N LEU A 277 39.07 -8.50 15.12
CA LEU A 277 38.61 -7.17 15.53
C LEU A 277 37.51 -7.21 16.62
N GLN A 278 37.18 -8.40 17.13
CA GLN A 278 36.10 -8.64 18.12
C GLN A 278 34.73 -8.09 17.66
N ALA A 279 34.47 -8.13 16.35
CA ALA A 279 33.27 -7.59 15.72
C ALA A 279 32.18 -8.65 15.56
N GLU A 280 30.92 -8.28 15.84
CA GLU A 280 29.75 -9.16 15.69
C GLU A 280 29.57 -9.68 14.26
N SER A 281 29.83 -8.83 13.27
CA SER A 281 29.89 -9.16 11.85
C SER A 281 30.57 -8.03 11.08
N ILE A 282 31.27 -8.34 9.99
CA ILE A 282 31.92 -7.39 9.09
C ILE A 282 31.42 -7.65 7.68
N ARG A 283 31.11 -6.58 6.94
CA ARG A 283 30.75 -6.69 5.51
C ARG A 283 31.93 -6.22 4.67
N ILE A 284 32.29 -7.02 3.66
CA ILE A 284 33.38 -6.74 2.72
C ILE A 284 32.82 -6.74 1.30
N ASP A 285 32.87 -5.59 0.62
CA ASP A 285 32.34 -5.43 -0.74
C ASP A 285 33.15 -4.41 -1.56
N ARG A 286 32.97 -4.39 -2.87
CA ARG A 286 33.60 -3.41 -3.78
C ARG A 286 32.92 -2.05 -3.67
N ILE A 287 33.70 -0.96 -3.62
CA ILE A 287 33.15 0.40 -3.68
C ILE A 287 32.97 0.80 -5.15
N PRO A 288 31.75 1.14 -5.62
CA PRO A 288 31.53 1.53 -7.01
C PRO A 288 32.38 2.73 -7.43
N GLY A 289 32.99 2.67 -8.61
CA GLY A 289 33.82 3.75 -9.15
C GLY A 289 35.19 3.94 -8.46
N LYS A 290 35.51 3.20 -7.40
CA LYS A 290 36.83 3.23 -6.73
C LYS A 290 37.58 1.91 -6.91
N ALA A 291 38.91 1.97 -6.88
CA ALA A 291 39.79 0.81 -6.88
C ALA A 291 40.00 0.24 -5.46
N PHE A 292 38.97 0.29 -4.61
CA PHE A 292 39.02 -0.07 -3.18
C PHE A 292 37.94 -1.08 -2.81
N VAL A 293 38.26 -1.88 -1.79
CA VAL A 293 37.32 -2.75 -1.09
C VAL A 293 36.87 -2.02 0.18
N GLY A 294 35.58 -1.84 0.35
CA GLY A 294 35.00 -1.31 1.58
C GLY A 294 34.91 -2.44 2.60
N ILE A 295 35.59 -2.26 3.73
CA ILE A 295 35.46 -3.12 4.90
C ILE A 295 34.63 -2.35 5.93
N GLU A 296 33.37 -2.76 6.08
CA GLU A 296 32.38 -2.12 6.93
C GLU A 296 32.40 -2.79 8.32
N VAL A 297 33.04 -2.13 9.29
CA VAL A 297 33.18 -2.62 10.67
C VAL A 297 32.12 -1.95 11.57
N PRO A 298 31.42 -2.68 12.45
CA PRO A 298 30.41 -2.08 13.33
C PRO A 298 31.01 -1.08 14.31
N ASN A 299 30.30 0.02 14.54
CA ASN A 299 30.69 0.98 15.57
C ASN A 299 30.46 0.37 16.97
N GLN A 300 31.35 0.67 17.92
CA GLN A 300 31.18 0.31 19.34
C GLN A 300 29.91 0.95 19.95
N ARG A 301 29.54 2.15 19.46
CA ARG A 301 28.28 2.83 19.74
C ARG A 301 27.55 3.00 18.43
N ARG A 302 26.43 2.27 18.25
CA ARG A 302 25.57 2.32 17.06
C ARG A 302 24.41 3.27 17.33
N GLU A 303 24.16 4.21 16.43
CA GLU A 303 23.04 5.15 16.54
C GLU A 303 21.71 4.50 16.16
N THR A 304 20.63 4.94 16.82
CA THR A 304 19.26 4.65 16.39
C THR A 304 18.86 5.70 15.35
N ILE A 305 18.40 5.24 14.17
CA ILE A 305 17.99 6.12 13.07
C ILE A 305 16.52 6.49 13.25
N TYR A 306 16.22 7.61 13.91
CA TYR A 306 14.82 7.99 14.18
C TYR A 306 14.08 8.39 12.89
N LEU A 307 12.87 7.85 12.69
CA LEU A 307 12.01 8.13 11.53
C LEU A 307 11.77 9.63 11.32
N ARG A 308 11.69 10.41 12.41
CA ARG A 308 11.49 11.85 12.38
C ARG A 308 12.54 12.60 11.56
N ASP A 309 13.83 12.25 11.70
CA ASP A 309 14.94 12.90 10.98
C ASP A 309 14.77 12.72 9.46
N VAL A 310 14.40 11.51 9.05
CA VAL A 310 14.16 11.18 7.64
C VAL A 310 12.92 11.90 7.10
N ILE A 311 11.84 12.00 7.89
CA ILE A 311 10.59 12.72 7.52
C ILE A 311 10.79 14.25 7.49
N GLU A 312 11.54 14.83 8.43
CA GLU A 312 11.85 16.27 8.45
C GLU A 312 12.92 16.64 7.39
N SER A 313 13.59 15.66 6.77
CA SER A 313 14.52 15.90 5.68
C SER A 313 13.87 16.52 4.43
N LYS A 314 14.62 17.38 3.73
CA LYS A 314 14.20 17.97 2.45
C LYS A 314 13.80 16.91 1.42
N LYS A 315 14.60 15.84 1.30
CA LYS A 315 14.34 14.72 0.36
C LYS A 315 12.96 14.09 0.56
N PHE A 316 12.48 13.98 1.79
CA PHE A 316 11.14 13.48 2.07
C PHE A 316 10.08 14.56 1.82
N ARG A 317 10.21 15.74 2.45
CA ARG A 317 9.21 16.80 2.36
C ARG A 317 8.95 17.26 0.92
N ASP A 318 10.02 17.50 0.17
CA ASP A 318 9.98 18.05 -1.20
C ASP A 318 9.59 16.98 -2.25
N SER A 319 9.47 15.70 -1.87
CA SER A 319 9.02 14.63 -2.77
C SER A 319 7.53 14.73 -3.09
N ALA A 320 7.19 14.82 -4.38
CA ALA A 320 5.83 14.89 -4.87
C ALA A 320 5.06 13.56 -4.87
N SER A 321 5.71 12.41 -4.60
CA SER A 321 5.02 11.11 -4.55
C SER A 321 4.29 10.94 -3.22
N LEU A 322 2.99 10.65 -3.30
CA LEU A 322 2.16 10.22 -2.16
C LEU A 322 2.68 8.93 -1.52
N LEU A 323 3.40 8.10 -2.29
CA LEU A 323 3.98 6.83 -1.86
C LEU A 323 5.49 6.93 -1.59
N THR A 324 5.95 8.10 -1.10
CA THR A 324 7.33 8.29 -0.64
C THR A 324 7.55 7.53 0.66
N ILE A 325 8.65 6.77 0.75
CA ILE A 325 8.99 5.93 1.90
C ILE A 325 10.28 6.45 2.55
N ALA A 326 10.24 6.74 3.85
CA ALA A 326 11.38 7.14 4.66
C ALA A 326 12.19 5.91 5.12
N LEU A 327 13.00 5.34 4.21
CA LEU A 327 13.71 4.08 4.49
C LEU A 327 14.71 4.18 5.64
N GLY A 328 15.46 5.29 5.78
CA GLY A 328 16.50 5.40 6.81
C GLY A 328 17.69 6.29 6.42
N LYS A 329 18.90 5.89 6.81
CA LYS A 329 20.17 6.53 6.45
C LYS A 329 21.10 5.58 5.70
N THR A 330 21.92 6.09 4.77
CA THR A 330 23.01 5.31 4.14
C THR A 330 24.11 4.97 5.17
N ILE A 331 25.10 4.18 4.73
CA ILE A 331 26.30 3.92 5.53
C ILE A 331 27.04 5.20 5.94
N ASP A 332 27.05 6.23 5.09
CA ASP A 332 27.66 7.55 5.35
C ASP A 332 26.70 8.52 6.08
N GLY A 333 25.61 8.02 6.67
CA GLY A 333 24.68 8.83 7.47
C GLY A 333 23.71 9.72 6.69
N HIS A 334 23.75 9.71 5.35
CA HIS A 334 22.84 10.51 4.53
C HIS A 334 21.40 9.97 4.59
N ASN A 335 20.42 10.81 4.93
CA ASN A 335 19.00 10.46 4.86
C ASN A 335 18.62 9.94 3.46
N TYR A 336 17.93 8.80 3.42
CA TYR A 336 17.60 8.04 2.22
C TYR A 336 16.10 7.75 2.15
N VAL A 337 15.50 8.05 1.00
CA VAL A 337 14.07 7.90 0.74
C VAL A 337 13.84 7.10 -0.54
N ALA A 338 12.71 6.37 -0.57
CA ALA A 338 12.24 5.57 -1.68
C ALA A 338 10.87 6.06 -2.16
N ASP A 339 10.36 5.46 -3.23
CA ASP A 339 9.08 5.82 -3.85
C ASP A 339 8.40 4.58 -4.45
N LEU A 340 7.32 4.11 -3.84
CA LEU A 340 6.63 2.87 -4.24
C LEU A 340 6.02 2.97 -5.65
N ALA A 341 5.66 4.17 -6.13
CA ALA A 341 5.16 4.34 -7.50
C ALA A 341 6.27 4.11 -8.56
N LYS A 342 7.54 4.31 -8.18
CA LYS A 342 8.73 3.97 -8.98
C LYS A 342 9.21 2.54 -8.74
N MET A 343 8.91 1.98 -7.56
CA MET A 343 9.25 0.64 -7.08
C MET A 343 7.97 -0.21 -6.99
N PRO A 344 7.28 -0.47 -8.11
CA PRO A 344 5.82 -0.67 -8.16
C PRO A 344 5.30 -1.76 -7.22
N HIS A 345 6.11 -2.79 -7.00
CA HIS A 345 5.87 -3.86 -6.05
C HIS A 345 7.18 -4.11 -5.28
N LEU A 346 7.09 -4.24 -3.96
CA LEU A 346 8.21 -4.33 -3.03
C LEU A 346 8.14 -5.64 -2.23
N LEU A 347 9.25 -6.38 -2.23
CA LEU A 347 9.42 -7.59 -1.41
C LEU A 347 10.31 -7.26 -0.21
N ILE A 348 9.88 -7.62 0.99
CA ILE A 348 10.59 -7.39 2.25
C ILE A 348 10.78 -8.73 2.96
N ALA A 349 11.99 -9.05 3.39
CA ALA A 349 12.24 -10.28 4.15
C ALA A 349 13.33 -10.10 5.21
N GLY A 350 13.32 -10.97 6.21
CA GLY A 350 14.30 -10.98 7.29
C GLY A 350 13.85 -11.85 8.46
N ALA A 351 14.80 -12.31 9.27
CA ALA A 351 14.51 -13.13 10.44
C ALA A 351 13.74 -12.35 11.53
N THR A 352 13.09 -13.07 12.44
CA THR A 352 12.42 -12.50 13.62
C THR A 352 13.40 -11.62 14.41
N GLY A 353 12.99 -10.40 14.79
CA GLY A 353 13.85 -9.43 15.49
C GLY A 353 14.90 -8.71 14.61
N ALA A 354 15.03 -9.04 13.32
CA ALA A 354 15.98 -8.36 12.42
C ALA A 354 15.61 -6.90 12.10
N GLY A 355 14.33 -6.53 12.26
CA GLY A 355 13.79 -5.20 11.97
C GLY A 355 12.63 -5.16 10.96
N LYS A 356 12.26 -6.31 10.36
CA LYS A 356 11.21 -6.43 9.32
C LYS A 356 9.97 -5.58 9.62
N SER A 357 9.34 -5.81 10.77
CA SER A 357 8.06 -5.21 11.13
C SER A 357 8.16 -3.71 11.43
N VAL A 358 9.27 -3.26 12.05
CA VAL A 358 9.57 -1.83 12.22
C VAL A 358 9.77 -1.16 10.85
N GLY A 359 10.38 -1.84 9.88
CA GLY A 359 10.49 -1.38 8.50
C GLY A 359 9.13 -1.26 7.78
N VAL A 360 8.24 -2.24 7.97
CA VAL A 360 6.85 -2.18 7.44
C VAL A 360 6.08 -1.04 8.10
N ASN A 361 6.21 -0.85 9.41
CA ASN A 361 5.59 0.27 10.14
C ASN A 361 6.12 1.63 9.69
N SER A 362 7.44 1.77 9.51
CA SER A 362 8.05 2.97 8.92
C SER A 362 7.50 3.26 7.51
N LEU A 363 7.30 2.24 6.67
CA LEU A 363 6.68 2.37 5.35
C LEU A 363 5.23 2.88 5.44
N ILE A 364 4.40 2.28 6.30
CA ILE A 364 2.99 2.70 6.49
C ILE A 364 2.94 4.14 7.01
N VAL A 365 3.69 4.45 8.07
CA VAL A 365 3.75 5.80 8.65
C VAL A 365 4.24 6.82 7.63
N SER A 366 5.23 6.51 6.80
CA SER A 366 5.70 7.40 5.72
C SER A 366 4.56 7.84 4.79
N ILE A 367 3.69 6.92 4.41
CA ILE A 367 2.54 7.22 3.53
C ILE A 367 1.47 8.02 4.29
N LEU A 368 1.23 7.71 5.58
CA LEU A 368 0.31 8.47 6.43
C LEU A 368 0.76 9.93 6.67
N TYR A 369 2.07 10.21 6.60
CA TYR A 369 2.65 11.57 6.60
C TYR A 369 2.59 12.28 5.23
N LYS A 370 2.12 11.61 4.17
CA LYS A 370 2.12 12.11 2.79
C LYS A 370 0.74 12.19 2.13
N ALA A 371 -0.20 11.33 2.49
CA ALA A 371 -1.44 11.13 1.73
C ALA A 371 -2.71 11.19 2.59
N LYS A 372 -3.78 11.73 2.01
CA LYS A 372 -5.13 11.69 2.58
C LYS A 372 -5.86 10.34 2.31
N PRO A 373 -6.94 10.02 3.05
CA PRO A 373 -7.73 8.80 2.85
C PRO A 373 -8.41 8.67 1.47
N ASP A 374 -8.64 9.80 0.77
CA ASP A 374 -9.16 9.88 -0.60
C ASP A 374 -8.06 9.79 -1.67
N GLU A 375 -6.78 9.86 -1.28
CA GLU A 375 -5.63 9.80 -2.17
C GLU A 375 -4.92 8.44 -2.14
N VAL A 376 -4.83 7.80 -0.97
CA VAL A 376 -4.27 6.46 -0.77
C VAL A 376 -5.15 5.63 0.16
N LYS A 377 -5.49 4.42 -0.30
CA LYS A 377 -6.19 3.39 0.47
C LYS A 377 -5.30 2.18 0.73
N PHE A 378 -5.45 1.55 1.90
CA PHE A 378 -4.75 0.33 2.30
C PHE A 378 -5.67 -0.89 2.30
N ILE A 379 -5.12 -2.02 1.88
CA ILE A 379 -5.64 -3.36 2.19
C ILE A 379 -4.54 -4.06 3.00
N MET A 380 -4.82 -4.38 4.27
CA MET A 380 -3.85 -4.97 5.19
C MET A 380 -4.18 -6.42 5.49
N VAL A 381 -3.20 -7.31 5.35
CA VAL A 381 -3.30 -8.74 5.65
C VAL A 381 -2.31 -9.09 6.76
N ASP A 382 -2.86 -9.46 7.92
CA ASP A 382 -2.12 -9.92 9.10
C ASP A 382 -2.80 -11.18 9.66
N PRO A 383 -2.39 -12.38 9.21
CA PRO A 383 -2.97 -13.65 9.66
C PRO A 383 -2.72 -13.96 11.13
N LYS A 384 -1.73 -13.30 11.77
CA LYS A 384 -1.37 -13.54 13.18
C LYS A 384 -1.94 -12.50 14.15
N ARG A 385 -2.42 -11.36 13.65
CA ARG A 385 -2.91 -10.20 14.43
C ARG A 385 -1.85 -9.58 15.36
N LEU A 386 -0.60 -9.59 14.93
CA LEU A 386 0.54 -9.17 15.76
C LEU A 386 1.10 -7.79 15.38
N GLU A 387 1.09 -7.45 14.09
CA GLU A 387 1.96 -6.38 13.55
C GLU A 387 1.15 -5.21 12.99
N LEU A 388 0.04 -5.49 12.28
CA LEU A 388 -0.77 -4.46 11.62
C LEU A 388 -2.00 -4.06 12.44
N GLY A 389 -2.35 -4.80 13.50
CA GLY A 389 -3.53 -4.57 14.33
C GLY A 389 -3.66 -3.14 14.90
N VAL A 390 -2.53 -2.45 15.11
CA VAL A 390 -2.49 -1.05 15.55
C VAL A 390 -3.17 -0.08 14.57
N TYR A 391 -3.21 -0.39 13.27
CA TYR A 391 -3.85 0.43 12.24
C TYR A 391 -5.34 0.14 12.02
N ALA A 392 -5.95 -0.77 12.79
CA ALA A 392 -7.39 -1.06 12.66
C ALA A 392 -8.22 0.23 12.71
N ASP A 393 -9.22 0.36 11.84
CA ASP A 393 -10.13 1.52 11.77
C ASP A 393 -9.51 2.89 11.48
N ILE A 394 -8.33 2.98 10.83
CA ILE A 394 -7.93 4.25 10.19
C ILE A 394 -8.75 4.50 8.92
N PRO A 395 -9.14 5.76 8.61
CA PRO A 395 -9.93 6.11 7.42
C PRO A 395 -9.28 5.71 6.08
N HIS A 396 -7.95 5.54 6.04
CA HIS A 396 -7.22 5.03 4.88
C HIS A 396 -7.46 3.54 4.60
N LEU A 397 -8.02 2.74 5.51
CA LEU A 397 -8.35 1.34 5.18
C LEU A 397 -9.51 1.29 4.17
N ALA A 398 -9.45 0.32 3.24
CA ALA A 398 -10.55 -0.02 2.34
C ALA A 398 -11.40 -1.19 2.86
N THR A 399 -10.86 -2.00 3.77
CA THR A 399 -11.49 -3.16 4.42
C THR A 399 -10.94 -3.27 5.85
N PRO A 400 -11.66 -3.89 6.81
CA PRO A 400 -11.05 -4.36 8.05
C PRO A 400 -9.81 -5.22 7.76
N ILE A 401 -8.85 -5.23 8.69
CA ILE A 401 -7.61 -6.00 8.56
C ILE A 401 -7.93 -7.47 8.36
N ILE A 402 -7.40 -8.06 7.28
CA ILE A 402 -7.72 -9.42 6.87
C ILE A 402 -6.84 -10.40 7.64
N THR A 403 -7.47 -11.19 8.50
CA THR A 403 -6.77 -12.16 9.39
C THR A 403 -7.04 -13.62 9.02
N ASP A 404 -7.75 -13.88 7.94
CA ASP A 404 -7.99 -15.22 7.38
C ASP A 404 -7.25 -15.32 6.03
N PRO A 405 -6.30 -16.26 5.87
CA PRO A 405 -5.61 -16.50 4.60
C PRO A 405 -6.52 -16.73 3.39
N LYS A 406 -7.72 -17.31 3.56
CA LYS A 406 -8.66 -17.51 2.45
C LYS A 406 -9.28 -16.19 1.99
N ARG A 407 -9.75 -15.36 2.93
CA ARG A 407 -10.21 -13.98 2.63
C ARG A 407 -9.09 -13.09 2.08
N ALA A 408 -7.82 -13.35 2.41
CA ALA A 408 -6.70 -12.68 1.78
C ALA A 408 -6.56 -13.05 0.30
N ALA A 409 -6.66 -14.35 -0.06
CA ALA A 409 -6.67 -14.79 -1.46
C ALA A 409 -7.85 -14.18 -2.24
N ILE A 410 -9.05 -14.12 -1.64
CA ILE A 410 -10.22 -13.42 -2.22
C ILE A 410 -9.90 -11.94 -2.47
N SER A 411 -9.30 -11.22 -1.51
CA SER A 411 -8.96 -9.80 -1.69
C SER A 411 -7.91 -9.53 -2.79
N LEU A 412 -7.01 -10.49 -3.03
CA LEU A 412 -6.07 -10.44 -4.15
C LEU A 412 -6.79 -10.66 -5.50
N LYS A 413 -7.77 -11.57 -5.57
CA LYS A 413 -8.65 -11.73 -6.74
C LYS A 413 -9.47 -10.46 -7.00
N TRP A 414 -10.06 -9.86 -5.96
CA TRP A 414 -10.75 -8.57 -6.04
C TRP A 414 -9.84 -7.46 -6.60
N ALA A 415 -8.58 -7.41 -6.14
CA ALA A 415 -7.62 -6.42 -6.61
C ALA A 415 -7.26 -6.60 -8.10
N VAL A 416 -7.23 -7.83 -8.62
CA VAL A 416 -7.10 -8.10 -10.07
C VAL A 416 -8.34 -7.57 -10.83
N THR A 417 -9.54 -7.76 -10.30
CA THR A 417 -10.78 -7.24 -10.89
C THR A 417 -10.82 -5.71 -10.92
N GLU A 418 -10.47 -5.04 -9.80
CA GLU A 418 -10.36 -3.58 -9.73
C GLU A 418 -9.23 -3.05 -10.65
N MET A 419 -8.10 -3.77 -10.76
CA MET A 419 -7.04 -3.44 -11.72
C MET A 419 -7.58 -3.43 -13.16
N GLU A 420 -8.31 -4.47 -13.57
CA GLU A 420 -8.89 -4.57 -14.92
C GLU A 420 -10.04 -3.59 -15.16
N ARG A 421 -10.81 -3.25 -14.11
CA ARG A 421 -11.78 -2.15 -14.15
C ARG A 421 -11.09 -0.82 -14.42
N ARG A 422 -10.07 -0.48 -13.63
CA ARG A 422 -9.31 0.77 -13.81
C ARG A 422 -8.64 0.87 -15.18
N TYR A 423 -8.19 -0.24 -15.77
CA TYR A 423 -7.69 -0.22 -17.16
C TYR A 423 -8.77 0.18 -18.18
N LYS A 424 -10.03 -0.23 -17.98
CA LYS A 424 -11.16 0.20 -18.82
C LYS A 424 -11.47 1.69 -18.61
N ASP A 425 -11.40 2.17 -17.36
CA ASP A 425 -11.58 3.59 -17.01
C ASP A 425 -10.48 4.47 -17.65
N LEU A 426 -9.20 4.09 -17.52
CA LEU A 426 -8.06 4.76 -18.16
C LEU A 426 -8.22 4.81 -19.69
N ALA A 427 -8.58 3.68 -20.31
CA ALA A 427 -8.78 3.59 -21.76
C ALA A 427 -9.95 4.46 -22.24
N GLY A 428 -11.08 4.48 -21.50
CA GLY A 428 -12.24 5.32 -21.79
C GLY A 428 -11.96 6.83 -21.70
N TYR A 429 -10.92 7.22 -20.95
CA TYR A 429 -10.45 8.61 -20.81
C TYR A 429 -9.27 8.94 -21.73
N GLY A 430 -8.70 7.95 -22.46
CA GLY A 430 -7.58 8.14 -23.38
C GLY A 430 -6.21 8.31 -22.69
N VAL A 431 -6.10 7.92 -21.42
CA VAL A 431 -4.93 8.17 -20.55
C VAL A 431 -4.16 6.88 -20.24
N ARG A 432 -2.89 7.02 -19.84
CA ARG A 432 -1.96 5.87 -19.67
C ARG A 432 -1.69 5.48 -18.21
N ASN A 433 -2.10 6.29 -17.25
CA ASN A 433 -1.86 6.08 -15.82
C ASN A 433 -2.92 6.75 -14.94
N ILE A 434 -2.96 6.35 -13.67
CA ILE A 434 -3.84 6.91 -12.63
C ILE A 434 -3.67 8.43 -12.47
N ASP A 435 -2.46 8.98 -12.59
CA ASP A 435 -2.23 10.42 -12.49
C ASP A 435 -2.92 11.20 -13.61
N GLY A 436 -2.78 10.72 -14.86
CA GLY A 436 -3.46 11.30 -16.02
C GLY A 436 -4.98 11.16 -15.94
N TYR A 437 -5.47 10.02 -15.43
CA TYR A 437 -6.90 9.81 -15.16
C TYR A 437 -7.42 10.81 -14.12
N ASN A 438 -6.76 10.92 -12.96
CA ASN A 438 -7.16 11.80 -11.88
C ASN A 438 -7.09 13.29 -12.29
N LEU A 439 -6.08 13.68 -13.08
CA LEU A 439 -5.98 15.02 -13.64
C LEU A 439 -7.15 15.34 -14.58
N GLU A 440 -7.46 14.44 -15.52
CA GLU A 440 -8.57 14.61 -16.47
C GLU A 440 -9.95 14.56 -15.78
N ALA A 441 -10.13 13.70 -14.78
CA ALA A 441 -11.35 13.63 -13.97
C ALA A 441 -11.56 14.92 -13.16
N ARG A 442 -10.52 15.42 -12.45
CA ARG A 442 -10.58 16.72 -11.75
C ARG A 442 -10.89 17.87 -12.73
N ARG A 443 -10.27 17.89 -13.93
CA ARG A 443 -10.50 18.90 -14.98
C ARG A 443 -11.94 18.89 -15.50
N ARG A 444 -12.53 17.71 -15.73
CA ARG A 444 -13.93 17.59 -16.16
C ARG A 444 -14.90 18.01 -15.05
N ASN A 445 -14.65 17.59 -13.81
CA ASN A 445 -15.46 18.00 -12.65
C ASN A 445 -15.45 19.52 -12.47
N SER A 446 -14.30 20.19 -12.65
CA SER A 446 -14.19 21.65 -12.58
C SER A 446 -14.88 22.40 -13.73
N LEU A 447 -15.35 21.69 -14.76
CA LEU A 447 -16.13 22.20 -15.89
C LEU A 447 -17.60 21.74 -15.85
N GLU A 448 -18.05 21.17 -14.72
CA GLU A 448 -19.37 20.55 -14.53
C GLU A 448 -19.68 19.45 -15.58
N GLN A 449 -18.63 18.83 -16.14
CA GLN A 449 -18.73 17.69 -17.05
C GLN A 449 -18.85 16.42 -16.21
N TRP A 450 -20.08 16.10 -15.83
CA TRP A 450 -20.46 14.90 -15.07
C TRP A 450 -20.45 13.63 -15.95
N ASP A 451 -20.58 12.47 -15.30
CA ASP A 451 -20.61 11.16 -15.96
C ASP A 451 -21.95 10.86 -16.67
N ASP A 452 -22.07 9.65 -17.22
CA ASP A 452 -23.28 9.17 -17.92
C ASP A 452 -24.51 9.02 -17.00
N ASN A 453 -24.34 9.07 -15.67
CA ASN A 453 -25.40 9.02 -14.66
C ASN A 453 -25.85 10.44 -14.22
N GLY A 454 -24.92 11.41 -14.31
CA GLY A 454 -25.09 12.79 -13.87
C GLY A 454 -24.33 13.12 -12.59
N ASP A 455 -23.33 12.32 -12.21
CA ASP A 455 -22.51 12.51 -11.01
C ASP A 455 -21.07 12.95 -11.36
N PRO A 456 -20.35 13.64 -10.46
CA PRO A 456 -18.94 13.99 -10.68
C PRO A 456 -18.09 12.75 -10.93
N HIS A 457 -17.19 12.82 -11.91
CA HIS A 457 -16.29 11.71 -12.22
C HIS A 457 -15.44 11.33 -10.99
N ARG A 458 -15.53 10.07 -10.58
CA ARG A 458 -14.81 9.51 -9.44
C ARG A 458 -13.30 9.66 -9.59
N ILE A 459 -12.65 10.24 -8.59
CA ILE A 459 -11.19 10.21 -8.44
C ILE A 459 -10.78 8.84 -7.90
N LEU A 460 -9.70 8.28 -8.43
CA LEU A 460 -9.17 6.98 -8.00
C LEU A 460 -8.04 7.16 -6.99
N PRO A 461 -8.16 6.67 -5.74
CA PRO A 461 -7.02 6.59 -4.83
C PRO A 461 -6.03 5.54 -5.33
N TYR A 462 -4.75 5.72 -5.01
CA TYR A 462 -3.80 4.61 -5.02
C TYR A 462 -4.23 3.54 -4.02
N VAL A 463 -3.98 2.27 -4.33
CA VAL A 463 -4.23 1.15 -3.40
C VAL A 463 -2.90 0.50 -3.05
N VAL A 464 -2.57 0.43 -1.77
CA VAL A 464 -1.37 -0.26 -1.27
C VAL A 464 -1.82 -1.48 -0.49
N ILE A 465 -1.56 -2.66 -1.05
CA ILE A 465 -1.85 -3.95 -0.42
C ILE A 465 -0.61 -4.40 0.34
N ILE A 466 -0.75 -4.61 1.65
CA ILE A 466 0.35 -4.94 2.55
C ILE A 466 0.06 -6.31 3.17
N ILE A 467 0.98 -7.26 2.99
CA ILE A 467 0.88 -8.62 3.52
C ILE A 467 2.07 -8.83 4.46
N ASP A 468 1.84 -8.95 5.76
CA ASP A 468 2.95 -9.05 6.73
C ASP A 468 3.72 -10.38 6.63
N GLU A 469 3.01 -11.48 6.41
CA GLU A 469 3.58 -12.81 6.30
C GLU A 469 2.98 -13.59 5.12
N LEU A 470 3.62 -13.44 3.96
CA LEU A 470 3.28 -14.17 2.73
C LEU A 470 3.32 -15.69 2.94
N ALA A 471 4.20 -16.22 3.79
CA ALA A 471 4.34 -17.66 3.99
C ALA A 471 3.05 -18.31 4.53
N ASP A 472 2.30 -17.61 5.39
CA ASP A 472 1.04 -18.13 5.92
C ASP A 472 -0.04 -18.23 4.83
N LEU A 473 -0.02 -17.34 3.83
CA LEU A 473 -0.92 -17.40 2.68
C LEU A 473 -0.52 -18.54 1.72
N MET A 474 0.78 -18.66 1.44
CA MET A 474 1.33 -19.70 0.56
C MET A 474 1.04 -21.12 1.08
N MET A 475 1.00 -21.30 2.40
CA MET A 475 0.63 -22.57 3.04
C MET A 475 -0.85 -22.96 2.93
N VAL A 476 -1.76 -22.03 2.59
CA VAL A 476 -3.22 -22.28 2.54
C VAL A 476 -3.78 -22.25 1.12
N SER A 477 -3.45 -21.21 0.34
CA SER A 477 -3.99 -20.96 -1.01
C SER A 477 -2.86 -20.59 -2.00
N GLY A 478 -1.66 -21.14 -1.83
CA GLY A 478 -0.45 -20.64 -2.49
C GLY A 478 -0.51 -20.46 -3.99
N LYS A 479 -1.20 -21.34 -4.74
CA LYS A 479 -1.37 -21.15 -6.19
C LYS A 479 -2.22 -19.92 -6.52
N GLU A 480 -3.39 -19.78 -5.90
CA GLU A 480 -4.33 -18.66 -6.15
C GLU A 480 -3.70 -17.32 -5.74
N VAL A 481 -2.93 -17.34 -4.66
CA VAL A 481 -2.14 -16.22 -4.13
C VAL A 481 -1.01 -15.86 -5.10
N GLU A 482 -0.22 -16.83 -5.59
CA GLU A 482 0.87 -16.62 -6.56
C GLU A 482 0.36 -16.13 -7.92
N ASP A 483 -0.70 -16.74 -8.46
CA ASP A 483 -1.34 -16.33 -9.73
C ASP A 483 -1.82 -14.86 -9.64
N SER A 484 -2.49 -14.50 -8.53
CA SER A 484 -3.00 -13.14 -8.31
C SER A 484 -1.88 -12.12 -8.08
N ILE A 485 -0.89 -12.45 -7.25
CA ILE A 485 0.30 -11.61 -7.01
C ILE A 485 1.08 -11.39 -8.30
N THR A 486 1.25 -12.42 -9.13
CA THR A 486 1.94 -12.34 -10.42
C THR A 486 1.19 -11.43 -11.39
N ARG A 487 -0.13 -11.63 -11.55
CA ARG A 487 -1.00 -10.82 -12.41
C ARG A 487 -0.99 -9.34 -12.00
N LEU A 488 -1.08 -9.07 -10.70
CA LEU A 488 -0.96 -7.71 -10.17
C LEU A 488 0.43 -7.14 -10.44
N ALA A 489 1.50 -7.83 -10.06
CA ALA A 489 2.86 -7.30 -10.17
C ALA A 489 3.31 -6.98 -11.61
N GLN A 490 2.69 -7.63 -12.60
CA GLN A 490 2.92 -7.36 -14.03
C GLN A 490 2.20 -6.12 -14.56
N MET A 491 1.01 -5.78 -14.03
CA MET A 491 0.08 -4.86 -14.70
C MET A 491 -0.43 -3.71 -13.80
N ALA A 492 -0.40 -3.86 -12.48
CA ALA A 492 -1.08 -2.98 -11.52
C ALA A 492 -0.49 -1.57 -11.41
N ARG A 493 0.81 -1.41 -11.72
CA ARG A 493 1.54 -0.12 -11.64
C ARG A 493 0.81 1.06 -12.29
N ALA A 494 0.30 0.89 -13.51
CA ALA A 494 -0.29 2.01 -14.27
C ALA A 494 -1.60 2.50 -13.63
N VAL A 495 -2.36 1.61 -13.01
CA VAL A 495 -3.65 1.89 -12.36
C VAL A 495 -3.52 2.23 -10.87
N GLY A 496 -2.29 2.46 -10.39
CA GLY A 496 -1.99 2.90 -9.02
C GLY A 496 -2.25 1.84 -7.95
N ILE A 497 -2.17 0.56 -8.29
CA ILE A 497 -2.29 -0.53 -7.31
C ILE A 497 -0.88 -1.10 -7.08
N HIS A 498 -0.47 -1.18 -5.80
CA HIS A 498 0.88 -1.49 -5.36
C HIS A 498 0.86 -2.64 -4.34
N LEU A 499 1.91 -3.47 -4.35
CA LEU A 499 2.05 -4.60 -3.43
C LEU A 499 3.28 -4.42 -2.55
N VAL A 500 3.11 -4.60 -1.24
CA VAL A 500 4.19 -4.76 -0.27
C VAL A 500 4.05 -6.16 0.34
N LEU A 501 4.89 -7.08 -0.10
CA LEU A 501 4.94 -8.44 0.42
C LEU A 501 6.04 -8.54 1.45
N ALA A 502 5.71 -8.89 2.69
CA ALA A 502 6.66 -9.17 3.74
C ALA A 502 6.65 -10.67 4.11
N THR A 503 7.79 -11.19 4.58
CA THR A 503 7.88 -12.56 5.12
C THR A 503 9.06 -12.72 6.09
N GLN A 504 8.89 -13.55 7.13
CA GLN A 504 9.98 -14.02 7.99
C GLN A 504 10.59 -15.35 7.52
N ARG A 505 10.08 -15.96 6.43
CA ARG A 505 10.53 -17.26 5.89
C ARG A 505 11.02 -17.14 4.44
N PRO A 506 12.28 -16.71 4.22
CA PRO A 506 12.86 -16.56 2.88
C PRO A 506 13.27 -17.89 2.21
N SER A 507 12.37 -18.87 2.18
CA SER A 507 12.55 -20.10 1.39
C SER A 507 12.11 -19.92 -0.06
N VAL A 508 12.56 -20.82 -0.94
CA VAL A 508 12.20 -20.80 -2.37
C VAL A 508 10.72 -21.11 -2.60
N ASP A 509 10.07 -21.82 -1.67
CA ASP A 509 8.64 -22.18 -1.72
C ASP A 509 7.72 -21.00 -1.37
N VAL A 510 8.23 -20.01 -0.63
CA VAL A 510 7.52 -18.76 -0.29
C VAL A 510 7.90 -17.64 -1.27
N ILE A 511 9.19 -17.52 -1.59
CA ILE A 511 9.74 -16.52 -2.51
C ILE A 511 10.10 -17.22 -3.83
N THR A 512 9.07 -17.60 -4.57
CA THR A 512 9.17 -18.38 -5.80
C THR A 512 9.85 -17.61 -6.94
N GLY A 513 10.29 -18.33 -7.97
CA GLY A 513 10.86 -17.72 -9.18
C GLY A 513 9.91 -16.72 -9.87
N LEU A 514 8.60 -16.96 -9.85
CA LEU A 514 7.60 -16.05 -10.41
C LEU A 514 7.48 -14.78 -9.58
N ILE A 515 7.43 -14.89 -8.25
CA ILE A 515 7.41 -13.73 -7.36
C ILE A 515 8.68 -12.88 -7.57
N LYS A 516 9.87 -13.50 -7.59
CA LYS A 516 11.14 -12.75 -7.81
C LYS A 516 11.23 -12.06 -9.17
N ALA A 517 10.68 -12.67 -10.22
CA ALA A 517 10.70 -12.10 -11.56
C ALA A 517 9.86 -10.81 -11.67
N ASN A 518 8.79 -10.69 -10.89
CA ASN A 518 7.86 -9.55 -10.95
C ASN A 518 8.06 -8.52 -9.81
N PHE A 519 8.90 -8.84 -8.82
CA PHE A 519 9.30 -7.93 -7.71
C PHE A 519 10.76 -7.48 -7.87
N PRO A 520 11.05 -6.43 -8.66
CA PRO A 520 12.42 -5.96 -8.90
C PRO A 520 12.98 -5.07 -7.78
N ALA A 521 12.13 -4.54 -6.90
CA ALA A 521 12.55 -3.78 -5.72
C ALA A 521 12.44 -4.67 -4.49
N ARG A 522 13.53 -4.81 -3.72
CA ARG A 522 13.59 -5.78 -2.61
C ARG A 522 14.38 -5.25 -1.41
N ILE A 523 13.96 -5.62 -0.21
CA ILE A 523 14.65 -5.33 1.06
C ILE A 523 14.92 -6.65 1.77
N SER A 524 16.18 -6.90 2.12
CA SER A 524 16.53 -7.92 3.11
C SER A 524 17.05 -7.24 4.38
N PHE A 525 16.36 -7.43 5.49
CA PHE A 525 16.98 -7.31 6.81
C PHE A 525 17.88 -8.53 7.08
N ARG A 526 18.49 -8.61 8.26
CA ARG A 526 19.32 -9.75 8.68
C ARG A 526 18.57 -11.08 8.49
N VAL A 527 19.26 -12.06 7.92
CA VAL A 527 18.79 -13.44 7.73
C VAL A 527 19.78 -14.45 8.32
N SER A 528 19.34 -15.70 8.47
CA SER A 528 20.11 -16.76 9.12
C SER A 528 21.26 -17.30 8.26
N SER A 529 21.19 -17.23 6.93
CA SER A 529 22.18 -17.86 6.05
C SER A 529 22.44 -17.16 4.72
N LYS A 530 23.59 -17.53 4.12
CA LYS A 530 23.99 -17.22 2.73
C LYS A 530 23.00 -17.80 1.70
N VAL A 531 22.14 -18.74 2.06
CA VAL A 531 21.08 -19.25 1.15
C VAL A 531 19.91 -18.27 1.16
N ASP A 532 19.41 -17.92 2.34
CA ASP A 532 18.31 -16.96 2.53
C ASP A 532 18.59 -15.61 1.85
N SER A 533 19.82 -15.09 2.00
CA SER A 533 20.26 -13.86 1.34
C SER A 533 20.11 -13.95 -0.19
N ARG A 534 20.55 -15.06 -0.80
CA ARG A 534 20.38 -15.31 -2.24
C ARG A 534 18.94 -15.55 -2.63
N THR A 535 18.10 -16.13 -1.76
CA THR A 535 16.66 -16.21 -2.04
C THR A 535 16.10 -14.81 -2.24
N ILE A 536 16.39 -13.85 -1.35
CA ILE A 536 15.77 -12.51 -1.40
C ILE A 536 16.41 -11.62 -2.47
N ILE A 537 17.72 -11.34 -2.36
CA ILE A 537 18.41 -10.30 -3.15
C ILE A 537 19.32 -10.85 -4.26
N ASP A 538 19.23 -12.14 -4.57
CA ASP A 538 20.08 -12.86 -5.55
C ASP A 538 21.60 -12.77 -5.26
N ALA A 539 21.98 -12.34 -4.05
CA ALA A 539 23.35 -12.07 -3.61
C ALA A 539 23.58 -12.48 -2.14
N ASN A 540 24.85 -12.59 -1.74
CA ASN A 540 25.23 -12.74 -0.32
C ASN A 540 25.27 -11.38 0.39
N GLY A 541 25.34 -11.42 1.72
CA GLY A 541 25.65 -10.28 2.58
C GLY A 541 24.52 -9.89 3.54
N ALA A 542 23.30 -10.39 3.35
CA ALA A 542 22.22 -10.15 4.30
C ALA A 542 22.37 -10.97 5.58
N GLU A 543 23.14 -12.08 5.55
CA GLU A 543 23.57 -12.81 6.74
C GLU A 543 24.54 -11.98 7.63
N GLY A 544 25.30 -11.07 7.01
CA GLY A 544 26.28 -10.18 7.67
C GLY A 544 25.72 -8.84 8.12
N LEU A 545 24.38 -8.71 8.15
CA LEU A 545 23.70 -7.55 8.72
C LEU A 545 23.62 -7.67 10.24
N LEU A 546 23.56 -6.53 10.92
CA LEU A 546 23.57 -6.41 12.37
C LEU A 546 22.17 -6.55 12.99
N GLY A 547 21.12 -6.61 12.17
CA GLY A 547 19.73 -6.59 12.62
C GLY A 547 19.32 -5.22 13.15
N ARG A 548 18.27 -5.16 13.99
CA ARG A 548 17.71 -3.91 14.54
C ARG A 548 17.42 -2.82 13.48
N GLY A 549 17.02 -3.24 12.28
CA GLY A 549 16.72 -2.33 11.16
C GLY A 549 17.84 -2.17 10.12
N ASP A 550 19.04 -2.69 10.36
CA ASP A 550 20.10 -2.76 9.35
C ASP A 550 19.66 -3.67 8.18
N MET A 551 19.69 -3.15 6.95
CA MET A 551 19.13 -3.80 5.76
C MET A 551 19.93 -3.57 4.48
N LEU A 552 19.82 -4.54 3.58
CA LEU A 552 20.24 -4.48 2.19
C LEU A 552 19.04 -4.20 1.29
N PHE A 553 19.04 -3.04 0.64
CA PHE A 553 18.03 -2.62 -0.33
C PHE A 553 18.53 -2.81 -1.77
N LEU A 554 17.77 -3.52 -2.60
CA LEU A 554 17.95 -3.66 -4.04
C LEU A 554 16.95 -2.74 -4.76
N PRO A 555 17.39 -1.61 -5.37
CA PRO A 555 16.53 -0.73 -6.15
C PRO A 555 16.06 -1.38 -7.46
N PRO A 556 14.87 -1.04 -7.97
CA PRO A 556 14.40 -1.54 -9.26
C PRO A 556 15.33 -1.08 -10.40
N ALA A 557 15.54 -1.96 -11.38
CA ALA A 557 16.48 -1.78 -12.49
C ALA A 557 17.96 -1.56 -12.08
N SER A 558 18.31 -1.79 -10.81
CA SER A 558 19.69 -1.88 -10.33
C SER A 558 20.09 -3.34 -10.14
N SER A 559 21.34 -3.69 -10.45
CA SER A 559 21.98 -4.92 -9.96
C SER A 559 22.91 -4.67 -8.75
N GLN A 560 22.98 -3.42 -8.29
CA GLN A 560 23.72 -3.04 -7.09
C GLN A 560 22.77 -2.94 -5.90
N VAL A 561 23.14 -3.64 -4.83
CA VAL A 561 22.52 -3.56 -3.51
C VAL A 561 23.14 -2.39 -2.72
N LEU A 562 22.30 -1.67 -1.96
CA LEU A 562 22.68 -0.56 -1.09
C LEU A 562 22.44 -0.97 0.37
N ARG A 563 23.42 -0.79 1.26
CA ARG A 563 23.19 -0.93 2.71
C ARG A 563 22.56 0.35 3.25
N VAL A 564 21.46 0.19 3.98
CA VAL A 564 20.67 1.26 4.58
C VAL A 564 20.37 0.88 6.02
N HIS A 565 20.62 1.80 6.94
CA HIS A 565 20.24 1.65 8.35
C HIS A 565 18.80 2.14 8.50
N GLY A 566 17.88 1.21 8.73
CA GLY A 566 16.44 1.44 8.68
C GLY A 566 15.93 2.44 9.72
N ALA A 567 14.96 3.26 9.30
CA ALA A 567 14.28 4.19 10.17
C ALA A 567 13.47 3.45 11.26
N PHE A 568 13.73 3.79 12.52
CA PHE A 568 13.04 3.31 13.71
C PHE A 568 11.85 4.21 14.06
N VAL A 569 10.74 3.55 14.43
CA VAL A 569 9.53 4.15 15.00
C VAL A 569 8.98 3.19 16.06
N ASP A 570 8.52 3.70 17.20
CA ASP A 570 7.96 2.90 18.29
C ASP A 570 6.43 2.79 18.25
N GLU A 571 5.87 1.81 18.98
CA GLU A 571 4.43 1.55 19.03
C GLU A 571 3.60 2.73 19.60
N LYS A 572 4.20 3.56 20.47
CA LYS A 572 3.54 4.72 21.08
C LYS A 572 3.50 5.89 20.12
N GLU A 573 4.52 6.05 19.29
CA GLU A 573 4.53 6.97 18.15
C GLU A 573 3.45 6.58 17.13
N ILE A 574 3.41 5.31 16.72
CA ILE A 574 2.37 4.78 15.82
C ILE A 574 0.98 5.01 16.44
N GLY A 575 0.79 4.71 17.73
CA GLY A 575 -0.46 4.93 18.45
C GLY A 575 -0.94 6.39 18.39
N LYS A 576 -0.08 7.37 18.69
CA LYS A 576 -0.39 8.81 18.58
C LYS A 576 -0.79 9.20 17.16
N ILE A 577 -0.09 8.69 16.15
CA ILE A 577 -0.35 8.97 14.74
C ILE A 577 -1.71 8.38 14.34
N VAL A 578 -1.97 7.12 14.65
CA VAL A 578 -3.27 6.46 14.42
C VAL A 578 -4.40 7.22 15.10
N GLU A 579 -4.22 7.66 16.34
CA GLU A 579 -5.23 8.42 17.09
C GLU A 579 -5.53 9.79 16.43
N HIS A 580 -4.49 10.56 16.07
CA HIS A 580 -4.62 11.82 15.32
C HIS A 580 -5.39 11.66 14.01
N ILE A 581 -5.22 10.52 13.33
CA ILE A 581 -5.88 10.23 12.06
C ILE A 581 -7.34 9.76 12.29
N LYS A 582 -7.58 8.88 13.27
CA LYS A 582 -8.95 8.41 13.65
C LYS A 582 -9.86 9.55 14.10
N ARG A 583 -9.32 10.53 14.83
CA ARG A 583 -10.04 11.74 15.26
C ARG A 583 -10.59 12.58 14.09
N GLN A 584 -10.17 12.33 12.85
CA GLN A 584 -10.57 13.06 11.65
C GLN A 584 -11.57 12.30 10.75
N GLY A 585 -11.90 11.05 11.06
CA GLY A 585 -12.88 10.28 10.30
C GLY A 585 -12.77 8.76 10.49
N ARG A 586 -13.85 8.06 10.16
CA ARG A 586 -13.92 6.59 10.13
C ARG A 586 -13.62 6.06 8.71
N PRO A 587 -13.20 4.79 8.56
CA PRO A 587 -13.11 4.16 7.25
C PRO A 587 -14.48 3.96 6.61
N ASP A 588 -14.52 4.24 5.32
CA ASP A 588 -15.51 3.70 4.38
C ASP A 588 -14.99 2.32 3.93
N TYR A 589 -15.65 1.25 4.41
CA TYR A 589 -15.24 -0.14 4.20
C TYR A 589 -16.02 -0.78 3.05
N ASP A 590 -15.34 -1.13 1.97
CA ASP A 590 -15.90 -1.86 0.84
C ASP A 590 -16.00 -3.36 1.19
N THR A 591 -17.21 -3.80 1.55
CA THR A 591 -17.48 -5.19 1.93
C THR A 591 -17.27 -6.21 0.80
N THR A 592 -17.12 -5.76 -0.46
CA THR A 592 -16.85 -6.67 -1.60
C THR A 592 -15.40 -7.16 -1.63
N ILE A 593 -14.46 -6.50 -0.95
CA ILE A 593 -13.04 -6.87 -0.94
C ILE A 593 -12.80 -8.27 -0.33
N THR A 594 -13.59 -8.67 0.66
CA THR A 594 -13.38 -9.92 1.41
C THR A 594 -14.45 -10.98 1.19
N LYS A 595 -15.45 -10.72 0.35
CA LYS A 595 -16.53 -11.67 0.01
C LYS A 595 -16.18 -12.46 -1.26
N SER A 596 -16.48 -13.77 -1.29
CA SER A 596 -16.42 -14.54 -2.55
C SER A 596 -17.53 -14.11 -3.53
N GLU A 597 -17.44 -14.55 -4.78
CA GLU A 597 -18.54 -14.38 -5.75
C GLU A 597 -19.83 -15.05 -5.25
N ASP A 598 -19.75 -16.23 -4.63
CA ASP A 598 -20.89 -16.90 -4.00
C ASP A 598 -21.44 -16.12 -2.79
N GLU A 599 -20.57 -15.61 -1.90
CA GLU A 599 -20.99 -14.75 -0.77
C GLU A 599 -21.59 -13.41 -1.25
N LEU A 600 -21.26 -12.93 -2.45
CA LEU A 600 -21.83 -11.72 -3.06
C LEU A 600 -23.20 -11.97 -3.71
N ASP A 601 -23.44 -13.15 -4.29
CA ASP A 601 -24.77 -13.54 -4.81
C ASP A 601 -25.70 -14.12 -3.72
N GLU A 602 -25.16 -14.58 -2.57
CA GLU A 602 -25.97 -14.94 -1.37
C GLU A 602 -26.27 -13.75 -0.45
N SER A 603 -25.48 -12.66 -0.46
CA SER A 603 -25.73 -11.50 0.41
C SER A 603 -26.59 -10.41 -0.24
N ASP A 604 -27.90 -10.50 0.03
CA ASP A 604 -28.97 -9.54 -0.29
C ASP A 604 -28.77 -8.11 0.30
N ASP A 605 -27.62 -7.84 0.94
CA ASP A 605 -27.22 -6.57 1.57
C ASP A 605 -26.74 -5.49 0.56
N LEU A 606 -26.92 -5.69 -0.75
CA LEU A 606 -26.61 -4.68 -1.77
C LEU A 606 -27.78 -3.69 -1.93
N PRO A 607 -27.67 -2.44 -1.44
CA PRO A 607 -28.77 -1.48 -1.50
C PRO A 607 -29.11 -1.12 -2.96
N GLY A 608 -30.26 -1.63 -3.44
CA GLY A 608 -30.83 -1.29 -4.75
C GLY A 608 -30.88 -2.44 -5.77
N ARG A 609 -30.38 -3.65 -5.47
CA ARG A 609 -30.59 -4.83 -6.33
C ARG A 609 -31.84 -5.58 -5.85
N ARG A 610 -32.90 -5.61 -6.66
CA ARG A 610 -34.09 -6.46 -6.38
C ARG A 610 -33.73 -7.93 -6.60
N ASP A 611 -34.23 -8.83 -5.74
CA ASP A 611 -34.13 -10.28 -5.90
C ASP A 611 -34.67 -10.71 -7.29
N PRO A 612 -34.01 -11.63 -8.02
CA PRO A 612 -34.51 -12.15 -9.31
C PRO A 612 -35.97 -12.67 -9.28
N LEU A 613 -36.43 -13.20 -8.14
CA LEU A 613 -37.79 -13.70 -7.92
C LEU A 613 -38.76 -12.62 -7.40
N PHE A 614 -38.32 -11.36 -7.22
CA PHE A 614 -39.15 -10.29 -6.66
C PHE A 614 -40.44 -10.05 -7.46
N PHE A 615 -40.37 -10.08 -8.80
CA PHE A 615 -41.56 -9.91 -9.64
C PHE A 615 -42.50 -11.13 -9.60
N ASP A 616 -41.98 -12.35 -9.51
CA ASP A 616 -42.82 -13.56 -9.36
C ASP A 616 -43.43 -13.65 -7.96
N ALA A 617 -42.71 -13.18 -6.94
CA ALA A 617 -43.23 -12.95 -5.60
C ALA A 617 -44.35 -11.88 -5.61
N LEU A 618 -44.19 -10.80 -6.37
CA LEU A 618 -45.19 -9.74 -6.50
C LEU A 618 -46.45 -10.28 -7.19
N LYS A 619 -46.29 -10.94 -8.34
CA LYS A 619 -47.36 -11.68 -9.06
C LYS A 619 -48.07 -12.67 -8.11
N CYS A 620 -47.33 -13.40 -7.28
CA CYS A 620 -47.87 -14.33 -6.28
C CYS A 620 -48.71 -13.63 -5.18
N VAL A 621 -48.18 -12.57 -4.58
CA VAL A 621 -48.83 -11.82 -3.49
C VAL A 621 -50.08 -11.10 -3.96
N VAL A 622 -50.02 -10.47 -5.14
CA VAL A 622 -51.16 -9.76 -5.75
C VAL A 622 -52.28 -10.75 -6.10
N ASN A 623 -51.96 -11.89 -6.72
CA ASN A 623 -52.94 -12.96 -6.97
C ASN A 623 -53.55 -13.53 -5.69
N ALA A 624 -52.77 -13.62 -4.60
CA ALA A 624 -53.25 -14.06 -3.30
C ALA A 624 -54.00 -12.97 -2.49
N LYS A 625 -53.94 -11.71 -2.94
CA LYS A 625 -54.41 -10.49 -2.25
C LYS A 625 -53.85 -10.28 -0.84
N ARG A 626 -52.73 -10.92 -0.49
CA ARG A 626 -52.06 -10.82 0.82
C ARG A 626 -50.60 -11.30 0.78
N GLY A 627 -49.72 -10.58 1.46
CA GLY A 627 -48.31 -10.92 1.58
C GLY A 627 -47.97 -11.65 2.89
N SER A 628 -47.40 -12.85 2.82
CA SER A 628 -46.76 -13.48 3.99
C SER A 628 -45.53 -14.27 3.58
N THR A 629 -44.55 -14.39 4.47
CA THR A 629 -43.33 -15.18 4.25
C THR A 629 -43.68 -16.62 3.89
N SER A 630 -44.58 -17.25 4.65
CA SER A 630 -45.11 -18.59 4.41
C SER A 630 -45.79 -18.79 3.05
N LEU A 631 -46.38 -17.74 2.45
CA LEU A 631 -47.00 -17.79 1.13
C LEU A 631 -45.94 -17.81 0.02
N LEU A 632 -44.92 -16.96 0.14
CA LEU A 632 -43.78 -16.91 -0.77
C LEU A 632 -42.94 -18.19 -0.72
N GLN A 633 -42.63 -18.69 0.49
CA GLN A 633 -41.92 -19.97 0.68
C GLN A 633 -42.63 -21.13 -0.05
N ARG A 634 -43.98 -21.19 0.01
CA ARG A 634 -44.73 -22.31 -0.58
C ARG A 634 -44.86 -22.22 -2.10
N HIS A 635 -44.99 -21.02 -2.67
CA HIS A 635 -45.08 -20.85 -4.14
C HIS A 635 -43.72 -20.91 -4.83
N LEU A 636 -42.73 -20.20 -4.30
CA LEU A 636 -41.41 -20.03 -4.93
C LEU A 636 -40.38 -21.08 -4.47
N ARG A 637 -40.74 -21.92 -3.48
CA ARG A 637 -39.87 -22.95 -2.88
C ARG A 637 -38.58 -22.41 -2.24
N ILE A 638 -38.61 -21.15 -1.80
CA ILE A 638 -37.48 -20.44 -1.17
C ILE A 638 -37.44 -20.62 0.36
N GLY A 639 -36.25 -20.41 0.94
CA GLY A 639 -36.04 -20.41 2.39
C GLY A 639 -36.68 -19.22 3.11
N TYR A 640 -36.83 -19.32 4.44
CA TYR A 640 -37.52 -18.32 5.26
C TYR A 640 -36.87 -16.92 5.19
N GLY A 641 -35.54 -16.84 5.30
CA GLY A 641 -34.81 -15.56 5.27
C GLY A 641 -35.04 -14.79 3.97
N ARG A 642 -34.84 -15.44 2.82
CA ARG A 642 -35.10 -14.87 1.49
C ARG A 642 -36.59 -14.49 1.30
N ALA A 643 -37.51 -15.32 1.81
CA ALA A 643 -38.94 -14.99 1.79
C ALA A 643 -39.32 -13.78 2.67
N ALA A 644 -38.54 -13.49 3.72
CA ALA A 644 -38.69 -12.27 4.53
C ALA A 644 -38.04 -11.07 3.83
N ALA A 645 -36.81 -11.19 3.32
CA ALA A 645 -36.11 -10.13 2.61
C ALA A 645 -36.92 -9.59 1.41
N ILE A 646 -37.48 -10.48 0.57
CA ILE A 646 -38.38 -10.10 -0.53
C ILE A 646 -39.63 -9.37 -0.01
N LEU A 647 -40.26 -9.88 1.06
CA LEU A 647 -41.50 -9.31 1.61
C LEU A 647 -41.26 -7.91 2.21
N ASP A 648 -40.15 -7.72 2.92
CA ASP A 648 -39.82 -6.45 3.57
C ASP A 648 -39.25 -5.44 2.55
N ALA A 649 -38.62 -5.89 1.47
CA ALA A 649 -38.34 -5.05 0.29
C ALA A 649 -39.63 -4.57 -0.39
N MET A 650 -40.66 -5.42 -0.52
CA MET A 650 -41.97 -5.00 -1.05
C MET A 650 -42.69 -3.99 -0.18
N VAL A 651 -42.51 -4.04 1.14
CA VAL A 651 -43.01 -3.02 2.07
C VAL A 651 -42.23 -1.71 1.91
N ARG A 652 -40.90 -1.78 1.90
CA ARG A 652 -40.00 -0.63 1.66
C ARG A 652 -40.31 0.10 0.34
N GLU A 653 -40.69 -0.65 -0.70
CA GLU A 653 -41.05 -0.11 -2.02
C GLU A 653 -42.54 0.26 -2.18
N GLY A 654 -43.37 0.09 -1.14
CA GLY A 654 -44.76 0.52 -1.11
C GLY A 654 -45.74 -0.37 -1.90
N TYR A 655 -45.39 -1.63 -2.14
CA TYR A 655 -46.27 -2.62 -2.76
C TYR A 655 -47.17 -3.35 -1.75
N ILE A 656 -46.73 -3.43 -0.50
CA ILE A 656 -47.38 -4.17 0.58
C ILE A 656 -47.41 -3.26 1.82
N GLY A 657 -48.51 -3.28 2.57
CA GLY A 657 -48.68 -2.49 3.78
C GLY A 657 -48.00 -3.07 5.02
N ASP A 658 -48.17 -2.37 6.14
CA ASP A 658 -47.72 -2.84 7.44
C ASP A 658 -48.52 -4.04 7.98
N MET A 659 -48.05 -4.60 9.09
CA MET A 659 -48.59 -5.84 9.64
C MET A 659 -49.84 -5.58 10.49
N ASP A 660 -51.02 -5.84 9.93
CA ASP A 660 -52.29 -5.78 10.67
C ASP A 660 -52.25 -6.69 11.91
N GLY A 661 -52.43 -6.09 13.09
CA GLY A 661 -52.09 -6.63 14.42
C GLY A 661 -52.85 -7.88 14.92
N SER A 662 -53.48 -8.65 14.03
CA SER A 662 -54.09 -9.94 14.33
C SER A 662 -53.74 -11.08 13.35
N THR A 663 -53.07 -10.81 12.21
CA THR A 663 -52.69 -11.86 11.26
C THR A 663 -51.26 -11.74 10.75
N ARG A 664 -50.63 -12.87 10.41
CA ARG A 664 -49.29 -12.92 9.79
C ARG A 664 -49.31 -12.62 8.28
N ALA A 665 -50.24 -11.78 7.83
CA ALA A 665 -50.46 -11.47 6.43
C ALA A 665 -50.65 -9.96 6.27
N ARG A 666 -49.79 -9.34 5.48
CA ARG A 666 -49.81 -7.90 5.16
C ARG A 666 -50.78 -7.63 3.99
N PRO A 667 -51.53 -6.51 3.98
CA PRO A 667 -52.42 -6.14 2.87
C PRO A 667 -51.62 -5.68 1.64
N VAL A 668 -52.19 -5.85 0.45
CA VAL A 668 -51.57 -5.45 -0.84
C VAL A 668 -52.03 -4.04 -1.19
N LEU A 669 -51.09 -3.16 -1.57
CA LEU A 669 -51.36 -1.76 -1.89
C LEU A 669 -51.62 -1.56 -3.39
N GLN A 670 -52.34 -0.49 -3.75
CA GLN A 670 -52.78 -0.21 -5.14
C GLN A 670 -51.62 -0.25 -6.15
N LYS A 671 -50.47 0.34 -5.79
CA LYS A 671 -49.22 0.34 -6.58
C LYS A 671 -48.80 -1.06 -7.07
N ALA A 672 -49.07 -2.12 -6.31
CA ALA A 672 -48.72 -3.49 -6.70
C ALA A 672 -49.59 -4.04 -7.84
N TYR A 673 -50.80 -3.51 -8.03
CA TYR A 673 -51.64 -3.79 -9.19
C TYR A 673 -51.20 -2.94 -10.39
N ASP A 674 -50.92 -1.65 -10.15
CA ASP A 674 -50.55 -0.68 -11.18
C ASP A 674 -49.23 -1.08 -11.88
N ASP A 675 -48.12 -1.24 -11.13
CA ASP A 675 -46.81 -1.63 -11.67
C ASP A 675 -46.83 -3.01 -12.36
N LEU A 676 -47.73 -3.93 -11.96
CA LEU A 676 -47.90 -5.23 -12.63
C LEU A 676 -48.70 -5.13 -13.93
N GLN A 677 -49.65 -4.18 -14.03
CA GLN A 677 -50.38 -3.95 -15.27
C GLN A 677 -49.43 -3.41 -16.34
N ASP A 678 -48.63 -2.39 -16.02
CA ASP A 678 -47.61 -1.81 -16.90
C ASP A 678 -46.64 -2.88 -17.44
N LEU A 679 -46.14 -3.77 -16.57
CA LEU A 679 -45.30 -4.91 -16.97
C LEU A 679 -46.03 -5.87 -17.91
N SER A 680 -47.31 -6.14 -17.67
CA SER A 680 -48.13 -7.00 -18.53
C SER A 680 -48.48 -6.36 -19.88
N GLU A 681 -48.32 -5.04 -20.03
CA GLU A 681 -48.46 -4.30 -21.28
C GLU A 681 -47.12 -4.14 -22.01
N MET A 682 -45.98 -4.24 -21.31
CA MET A 682 -44.63 -4.36 -21.89
C MET A 682 -44.26 -5.79 -22.36
N GLU A 683 -44.91 -6.83 -21.83
CA GLU A 683 -44.71 -8.24 -22.24
C GLU A 683 -45.54 -8.63 -23.51
N LYS A 684 -46.14 -7.67 -24.24
CA LYS A 684 -46.98 -7.89 -25.44
C LYS A 684 -46.44 -7.22 -26.71
#